data_AF-A0A949TWF9-F1
#
_entry.id   AF-A0A949TWF9-F1
#
_cell.length_a   1.000
_cell.length_b   1.000
_cell.length_c   1.000
_cell.angle_alpha   90.00
_cell.angle_beta   90.00
_cell.angle_gamma   90.00
#
_symmetry.space_group_name_H-M   'P 1'
#
loop_
_entity.id
_entity.type
_entity.pdbx_description
1 polymer ?
#
loop_
_entity_poly.entity_id
_entity_poly.type
_entity_poly.pdbx_seq_one_letter_code
_entity_poly.pdbx_strand_id
1 'polypeptide(L)'
;MKKNIKQTFQIFTLIFIVIGFYSFVNISNVRCTYTNKVYASDIYNTSNTVQVENQIIVYTCPSNSKTVVGFVKNQQIKILSQENSYYYIEYTFLGILKRGYVEQNSLPCNLQIPIADYSRTKQVLYLNKSTSVYDGPSDAYTRLDKINGQKVFLLNEENNWCFIEYTFSGKIKRGYINSNSIIMNSSTNSLPAPVDLSSLDPKIKTLFSTARSEIGFIGSGKNGNITKYGLWYGVDDIPWSTTFLSWVADRSNLQDVIPKAESYSDSLNWFKSRHLWENTPKVGAIVFFKDKDVDYAGIVEAINNDDTITILIGGYPVSNSKQVTRITIKSKNNLIAGYGYPQYSLSGLGYSQQNGQATIYSGPSDQYSQTGTIDNEMVKLLNKEGDFFFIEYNNSGVKSRGYISSSYVPTDSKIATVDYTNNKKSAQVTALTTVYEGPSKDYATNGFIENQQVTILNKEDNWYLIEYTTANVKKRGYAAVDNIKILVISSTNTTKKLNAPRSNSGGTTDIGNYVYKFTDAIITSYDHSGCGAAGENYYCDGSGKIVAAHNMRAGTVIYIPDLKYINSTGIFTVGDTGGPFFDFDINTNQDVDKGPHDVYVLSWGDGPMMQSFDAAKQEQIRYGQWNRFKSMYENYKFQTENFTQP
;
A
#
# COMPACT_ATOMS: atom_id res chain seq x y z
N MET A 1 52.62 44.89 23.77
CA MET A 1 52.42 46.31 24.19
C MET A 1 51.27 46.87 23.35
N LYS A 2 50.22 47.47 23.96
CA LYS A 2 48.93 47.89 23.30
C LYS A 2 48.11 46.68 22.77
N LYS A 3 46.82 46.50 23.09
CA LYS A 3 45.58 47.30 22.87
C LYS A 3 45.27 47.46 21.38
N ASN A 4 44.19 46.90 20.82
CA ASN A 4 42.73 47.00 21.09
C ASN A 4 42.03 48.07 20.23
N ILE A 5 41.11 47.59 19.38
CA ILE A 5 39.71 48.05 19.23
C ILE A 5 39.43 49.49 18.68
N LYS A 6 38.45 49.53 17.75
CA LYS A 6 37.47 50.60 17.41
C LYS A 6 37.72 51.60 16.26
N GLN A 7 36.55 51.88 15.64
CA GLN A 7 36.05 53.08 14.94
C GLN A 7 36.48 53.29 13.46
N THR A 8 35.61 53.44 12.44
CA THR A 8 34.15 53.75 12.21
C THR A 8 33.96 55.12 11.53
N PHE A 9 32.86 55.28 10.76
CA PHE A 9 32.47 56.41 9.87
C PHE A 9 33.13 56.36 8.48
N GLN A 10 32.49 56.81 7.38
CA GLN A 10 31.27 57.62 7.15
C GLN A 10 30.28 56.89 6.20
N ILE A 11 28.97 56.74 6.52
CA ILE A 11 27.78 57.60 6.24
C ILE A 11 27.26 57.54 4.78
N PHE A 12 25.97 57.69 4.40
CA PHE A 12 24.62 57.32 4.89
C PHE A 12 23.57 58.16 4.11
N THR A 13 22.76 57.56 3.23
CA THR A 13 21.43 58.03 2.72
C THR A 13 20.87 56.89 1.82
N LEU A 14 19.70 56.26 1.99
CA LEU A 14 18.40 56.62 2.60
C LEU A 14 17.70 57.74 1.79
N ILE A 15 16.49 57.60 1.21
CA ILE A 15 15.11 57.31 1.72
C ILE A 15 14.23 57.08 0.44
N PHE A 16 13.06 56.40 0.34
CA PHE A 16 12.24 55.42 1.08
C PHE A 16 10.84 55.35 0.38
N ILE A 17 10.28 54.16 0.13
CA ILE A 17 8.82 53.80 0.05
C ILE A 17 7.83 54.56 -0.90
N VAL A 18 7.04 53.82 -1.71
CA VAL A 18 5.55 53.75 -1.65
C VAL A 18 4.98 52.55 -2.45
N ILE A 19 3.98 51.92 -1.83
CA ILE A 19 3.16 50.73 -2.11
C ILE A 19 2.39 50.74 -3.47
N GLY A 20 2.11 49.56 -4.06
CA GLY A 20 1.32 49.42 -5.30
C GLY A 20 0.77 48.01 -5.64
N PHE A 21 -0.14 47.49 -4.80
CA PHE A 21 -1.18 46.44 -5.03
C PHE A 21 -1.13 45.44 -6.24
N TYR A 22 -1.16 44.12 -5.91
CA TYR A 22 -1.94 43.01 -6.55
C TYR A 22 -1.67 42.69 -8.06
N SER A 23 -1.90 41.48 -8.64
CA SER A 23 -2.72 40.31 -8.27
C SER A 23 -2.29 39.02 -9.05
N PHE A 24 -2.59 37.81 -8.52
CA PHE A 24 -2.83 36.49 -9.21
C PHE A 24 -1.83 35.93 -10.29
N VAL A 25 -1.58 34.61 -10.48
CA VAL A 25 -1.64 33.41 -9.61
C VAL A 25 -0.86 32.22 -10.25
N ASN A 26 -0.13 31.45 -9.42
CA ASN A 26 -0.02 29.97 -9.25
C ASN A 26 -0.18 28.93 -10.40
N ILE A 27 0.41 27.71 -10.33
CA ILE A 27 1.35 27.11 -9.33
C ILE A 27 2.73 26.83 -10.03
N SER A 28 3.36 25.65 -10.25
CA SER A 28 3.30 24.21 -9.83
C SER A 28 4.62 23.54 -10.32
N ASN A 29 5.19 22.45 -9.79
CA ASN A 29 5.10 21.75 -8.50
C ASN A 29 6.45 20.99 -8.29
N VAL A 30 7.17 21.17 -7.17
CA VAL A 30 8.37 20.36 -6.84
C VAL A 30 8.48 20.12 -5.32
N ARG A 31 8.65 18.83 -4.94
CA ARG A 31 9.08 18.28 -3.63
C ARG A 31 8.25 18.65 -2.36
N CYS A 32 7.53 17.65 -1.83
CA CYS A 32 7.11 17.63 -0.44
C CYS A 32 8.15 16.89 0.44
N THR A 33 9.01 17.62 1.14
CA THR A 33 9.85 17.07 2.23
C THR A 33 9.20 17.33 3.59
N TYR A 34 8.79 16.27 4.30
CA TYR A 34 8.23 16.37 5.66
C TYR A 34 9.30 16.58 6.74
N THR A 35 9.96 17.73 6.70
CA THR A 35 10.75 18.26 7.83
C THR A 35 9.81 18.77 8.94
N ASN A 36 10.28 18.72 10.20
CA ASN A 36 9.64 19.31 11.40
C ASN A 36 8.55 18.49 12.14
N LYS A 37 8.63 17.15 12.11
CA LYS A 37 8.05 16.32 13.18
C LYS A 37 9.07 16.11 14.30
N VAL A 38 8.65 16.34 15.54
CA VAL A 38 9.47 16.09 16.75
C VAL A 38 8.61 15.24 17.70
N TYR A 39 9.20 14.17 18.24
CA TYR A 39 8.46 13.29 19.14
C TYR A 39 8.18 13.99 20.46
N ALA A 40 7.03 13.72 21.07
CA ALA A 40 6.56 14.45 22.25
C ALA A 40 7.62 14.63 23.36
N SER A 41 8.42 13.58 23.63
CA SER A 41 9.53 13.56 24.61
C SER A 41 10.60 14.63 24.35
N ASP A 42 10.77 15.03 23.10
CA ASP A 42 11.92 15.80 22.62
C ASP A 42 11.57 17.30 22.45
N ILE A 43 10.29 17.65 22.50
CA ILE A 43 9.76 18.99 22.12
C ILE A 43 10.09 20.09 23.14
N TYR A 44 9.96 19.80 24.44
CA TYR A 44 9.87 20.85 25.47
C TYR A 44 11.15 21.67 25.71
N ASN A 45 12.25 21.31 25.03
CA ASN A 45 13.51 22.05 25.03
C ASN A 45 13.53 23.26 24.07
N THR A 46 12.54 23.41 23.18
CA THR A 46 12.43 24.57 22.27
C THR A 46 11.33 25.53 22.72
N SER A 47 11.72 26.72 23.19
CA SER A 47 10.78 27.72 23.73
C SER A 47 10.57 28.90 22.76
N ASN A 48 9.49 28.85 21.97
CA ASN A 48 8.99 30.01 21.25
C ASN A 48 8.11 30.85 22.19
N THR A 49 8.29 32.18 22.22
CA THR A 49 7.44 33.07 23.05
C THR A 49 6.69 34.08 22.19
N VAL A 50 5.45 34.38 22.59
CA VAL A 50 4.52 35.24 21.83
C VAL A 50 3.78 36.16 22.79
N GLN A 51 3.67 37.45 22.44
CA GLN A 51 2.85 38.39 23.18
C GLN A 51 1.39 38.26 22.76
N VAL A 52 0.48 38.16 23.72
CA VAL A 52 -0.97 38.02 23.50
C VAL A 52 -1.66 39.25 24.08
N GLU A 53 -2.12 40.13 23.20
CA GLU A 53 -2.79 41.38 23.57
C GLU A 53 -4.29 41.14 23.84
N ASN A 54 -4.98 40.60 22.83
CA ASN A 54 -6.41 40.28 22.87
C ASN A 54 -6.71 39.06 23.75
N GLN A 55 -7.98 38.91 24.14
CA GLN A 55 -8.40 37.78 24.96
C GLN A 55 -8.61 36.52 24.11
N ILE A 56 -7.76 35.51 24.29
CA ILE A 56 -7.89 34.19 23.65
C ILE A 56 -8.35 33.14 24.67
N ILE A 57 -9.11 32.16 24.22
CA ILE A 57 -9.70 31.11 25.06
C ILE A 57 -8.79 29.88 25.10
N VAL A 58 -8.56 29.33 26.29
CA VAL A 58 -7.71 28.14 26.49
C VAL A 58 -8.55 26.91 26.77
N TYR A 59 -8.20 25.80 26.12
CA TYR A 59 -8.94 24.54 26.08
C TYR A 59 -8.17 23.36 26.69
N THR A 60 -8.90 22.33 27.13
CA THR A 60 -8.36 21.06 27.66
C THR A 60 -7.65 20.16 26.66
N CYS A 61 -8.06 20.19 25.40
CA CYS A 61 -7.59 19.26 24.37
C CYS A 61 -7.84 19.82 22.95
N PRO A 62 -7.10 19.35 21.93
CA PRO A 62 -7.22 19.81 20.55
C PRO A 62 -8.28 19.01 19.77
N SER A 63 -9.50 18.89 20.33
CA SER A 63 -10.58 18.07 19.77
C SER A 63 -11.96 18.73 19.88
N ASN A 64 -12.96 18.16 19.21
CA ASN A 64 -14.35 18.62 19.29
C ASN A 64 -14.98 18.42 20.68
N SER A 65 -14.36 17.64 21.58
CA SER A 65 -14.78 17.48 22.98
C SER A 65 -14.21 18.55 23.93
N LYS A 66 -13.46 19.54 23.41
CA LYS A 66 -12.78 20.58 24.19
C LYS A 66 -13.69 21.30 25.19
N THR A 67 -13.14 21.58 26.36
CA THR A 67 -13.75 22.45 27.38
C THR A 67 -12.81 23.60 27.72
N VAL A 68 -13.37 24.78 27.96
CA VAL A 68 -12.62 25.97 28.40
C VAL A 68 -12.03 25.73 29.81
N VAL A 69 -10.76 26.08 30.01
CA VAL A 69 -10.04 26.03 31.30
C VAL A 69 -9.50 27.39 31.75
N GLY A 70 -9.60 28.41 30.90
CA GLY A 70 -9.15 29.76 31.20
C GLY A 70 -9.11 30.63 29.95
N PHE A 71 -8.50 31.80 30.09
CA PHE A 71 -8.19 32.70 28.99
C PHE A 71 -6.82 33.33 29.20
N VAL A 72 -6.21 33.79 28.11
CA VAL A 72 -4.98 34.58 28.10
C VAL A 72 -5.31 35.95 27.53
N LYS A 73 -4.84 37.02 28.18
CA LYS A 73 -5.02 38.42 27.73
C LYS A 73 -3.86 39.27 28.27
N ASN A 74 -3.36 40.20 27.47
CA ASN A 74 -2.26 41.12 27.77
C ASN A 74 -1.06 40.50 28.54
N GLN A 75 -0.55 39.35 28.05
CA GLN A 75 0.63 38.70 28.63
C GLN A 75 1.46 37.97 27.56
N GLN A 76 2.72 37.70 27.88
CA GLN A 76 3.57 36.80 27.08
C GLN A 76 3.25 35.35 27.43
N ILE A 77 3.18 34.48 26.43
CA ILE A 77 3.04 33.03 26.59
C ILE A 77 4.19 32.30 25.89
N LYS A 78 4.43 31.05 26.28
CA LYS A 78 5.36 30.14 25.61
C LYS A 78 4.56 29.12 24.81
N ILE A 79 4.82 29.02 23.51
CA ILE A 79 4.31 27.94 22.66
C ILE A 79 5.24 26.75 22.83
N LEU A 80 4.67 25.61 23.20
CA LEU A 80 5.36 24.34 23.40
C LEU A 80 5.35 23.50 22.12
N SER A 81 4.17 23.30 21.53
CA SER A 81 4.00 22.45 20.34
C SER A 81 2.82 22.86 19.47
N GLN A 82 2.76 22.31 18.26
CA GLN A 82 1.63 22.39 17.35
C GLN A 82 0.95 21.02 17.24
N GLU A 83 -0.38 20.99 17.32
CA GLU A 83 -1.16 19.76 17.11
C GLU A 83 -2.48 20.09 16.38
N ASN A 84 -2.70 19.43 15.24
CA ASN A 84 -3.84 19.70 14.35
C ASN A 84 -3.95 21.22 14.05
N SER A 85 -5.09 21.84 14.37
CA SER A 85 -5.34 23.29 14.24
C SER A 85 -5.11 24.08 15.54
N TYR A 86 -4.40 23.52 16.51
CA TYR A 86 -4.12 24.12 17.83
C TYR A 86 -2.62 24.30 18.09
N TYR A 87 -2.29 25.20 19.00
CA TYR A 87 -1.01 25.28 19.68
C TYR A 87 -1.19 24.85 21.14
N TYR A 88 -0.26 24.04 21.66
CA TYR A 88 -0.15 23.76 23.09
C TYR A 88 0.77 24.80 23.73
N ILE A 89 0.28 25.47 24.77
CA ILE A 89 0.91 26.67 25.35
C ILE A 89 1.08 26.57 26.86
N GLU A 90 2.04 27.33 27.38
CA GLU A 90 2.34 27.56 28.80
C GLU A 90 2.18 29.05 29.10
N TYR A 91 1.41 29.37 30.13
CA TYR A 91 0.96 30.73 30.46
C TYR A 91 0.73 30.90 31.97
N THR A 92 0.53 32.14 32.43
CA THR A 92 0.20 32.44 33.82
C THR A 92 -1.25 32.90 33.95
N PHE A 93 -1.92 32.53 35.04
CA PHE A 93 -3.25 33.03 35.39
C PHE A 93 -3.33 33.26 36.89
N LEU A 94 -3.61 34.51 37.31
CA LEU A 94 -3.62 34.93 38.71
C LEU A 94 -2.34 34.54 39.49
N GLY A 95 -1.19 34.57 38.83
CA GLY A 95 0.12 34.21 39.39
C GLY A 95 0.46 32.71 39.36
N ILE A 96 -0.47 31.84 38.96
CA ILE A 96 -0.27 30.38 38.88
C ILE A 96 0.10 29.98 37.44
N LEU A 97 1.05 29.06 37.28
CA LEU A 97 1.40 28.48 35.98
C LEU A 97 0.32 27.50 35.50
N LYS A 98 0.04 27.52 34.21
CA LYS A 98 -0.96 26.67 33.55
C LYS A 98 -0.46 26.28 32.15
N ARG A 99 -0.90 25.12 31.65
CA ARG A 99 -0.80 24.79 30.22
C ARG A 99 -2.19 24.48 29.63
N GLY A 100 -2.28 24.50 28.31
CA GLY A 100 -3.53 24.20 27.60
C GLY A 100 -3.42 24.46 26.10
N TYR A 101 -4.54 24.28 25.39
CA TYR A 101 -4.59 24.41 23.93
C TYR A 101 -5.28 25.71 23.52
N VAL A 102 -4.75 26.40 22.53
CA VAL A 102 -5.40 27.56 21.86
C VAL A 102 -5.48 27.29 20.35
N GLU A 103 -6.50 27.83 19.68
CA GLU A 103 -6.62 27.67 18.23
C GLU A 103 -5.56 28.50 17.49
N GLN A 104 -4.96 27.97 16.43
CA GLN A 104 -3.83 28.63 15.73
C GLN A 104 -4.23 30.00 15.16
N ASN A 105 -5.47 30.12 14.67
CA ASN A 105 -6.07 31.38 14.19
C ASN A 105 -6.19 32.48 15.26
N SER A 106 -6.07 32.16 16.55
CA SER A 106 -6.16 33.12 17.66
C SER A 106 -4.82 33.81 17.98
N LEU A 107 -3.72 33.35 17.37
CA LEU A 107 -2.38 33.92 17.52
C LEU A 107 -1.82 34.40 16.17
N PRO A 108 -1.21 35.59 16.07
CA PRO A 108 -0.70 36.16 14.82
C PRO A 108 0.67 35.56 14.44
N CYS A 109 0.80 34.24 14.42
CA CYS A 109 2.08 33.55 14.58
C CYS A 109 2.54 32.76 13.34
N ASN A 110 3.58 33.25 12.65
CA ASN A 110 4.27 32.54 11.56
C ASN A 110 5.59 31.89 12.04
N LEU A 111 5.63 31.35 13.26
CA LEU A 111 6.83 30.71 13.82
C LEU A 111 6.93 29.22 13.42
N GLN A 112 8.17 28.73 13.33
CA GLN A 112 8.47 27.30 13.17
C GLN A 112 8.26 26.61 14.53
N ILE A 113 7.04 26.11 14.77
CA ILE A 113 6.68 25.37 15.98
C ILE A 113 6.85 23.86 15.74
N PRO A 114 7.40 23.08 16.68
CA PRO A 114 7.49 21.63 16.55
C PRO A 114 6.10 20.98 16.49
N ILE A 115 5.85 20.16 15.47
CA ILE A 115 4.62 19.38 15.35
C ILE A 115 4.70 18.18 16.30
N ALA A 116 3.71 18.05 17.18
CA ALA A 116 3.67 17.03 18.21
C ALA A 116 3.38 15.63 17.64
N ASP A 117 4.38 14.75 17.72
CA ASP A 117 4.22 13.34 17.34
C ASP A 117 4.22 12.41 18.57
N TYR A 118 3.04 11.93 18.94
CA TYR A 118 2.81 10.98 20.05
C TYR A 118 2.97 9.50 19.65
N SER A 119 3.37 9.21 18.41
CA SER A 119 3.42 7.84 17.85
C SER A 119 4.37 6.87 18.59
N ARG A 120 5.34 7.38 19.34
CA ARG A 120 6.23 6.59 20.22
C ARG A 120 5.64 6.32 21.60
N THR A 121 4.87 7.26 22.13
CA THR A 121 4.51 7.37 23.55
C THR A 121 3.05 7.02 23.85
N LYS A 122 2.20 6.91 22.82
CA LYS A 122 0.76 6.62 22.97
C LYS A 122 0.47 5.21 23.46
N GLN A 123 0.54 5.01 24.77
CA GLN A 123 0.31 3.73 25.45
C GLN A 123 -1.03 3.74 26.22
N VAL A 124 -1.68 2.59 26.34
CA VAL A 124 -2.88 2.46 27.19
C VAL A 124 -2.45 2.15 28.63
N LEU A 125 -2.89 2.97 29.58
CA LEU A 125 -2.66 2.78 31.01
C LEU A 125 -3.99 2.60 31.74
N TYR A 126 -3.95 1.89 32.88
CA TYR A 126 -5.09 1.72 33.79
C TYR A 126 -4.69 2.21 35.18
N LEU A 127 -5.45 3.15 35.73
CA LEU A 127 -5.22 3.67 37.08
C LEU A 127 -6.04 2.86 38.09
N ASN A 128 -5.38 2.16 39.00
CA ASN A 128 -6.03 1.37 40.06
C ASN A 128 -6.22 2.14 41.39
N LYS A 129 -5.77 3.40 41.46
CA LYS A 129 -5.97 4.29 42.62
C LYS A 129 -6.39 5.70 42.18
N SER A 130 -7.13 6.38 43.05
CA SER A 130 -7.61 7.72 42.74
C SER A 130 -6.45 8.72 42.68
N THR A 131 -6.41 9.48 41.59
CA THR A 131 -5.26 10.27 41.16
C THR A 131 -5.70 11.70 40.85
N SER A 132 -4.91 12.68 41.28
CA SER A 132 -5.10 14.09 40.91
C SER A 132 -4.47 14.35 39.53
N VAL A 133 -5.20 15.02 38.65
CA VAL A 133 -4.66 15.51 37.36
C VAL A 133 -4.37 17.00 37.47
N TYR A 134 -3.30 17.47 36.85
CA TYR A 134 -2.81 18.84 36.85
C TYR A 134 -2.69 19.36 35.41
N ASP A 135 -2.65 20.68 35.21
CA ASP A 135 -2.40 21.25 33.87
C ASP A 135 -0.91 21.41 33.50
N GLY A 136 0.01 20.96 34.35
CA GLY A 136 1.43 20.89 34.03
C GLY A 136 2.23 19.94 34.95
N PRO A 137 3.53 19.72 34.65
CA PRO A 137 4.38 18.68 35.24
C PRO A 137 5.00 19.05 36.59
N SER A 138 4.22 19.62 37.52
CA SER A 138 4.60 19.77 38.94
C SER A 138 3.41 20.22 39.80
N ASP A 139 3.54 20.12 41.13
CA ASP A 139 2.54 20.67 42.07
C ASP A 139 2.44 22.20 42.07
N ALA A 140 3.26 22.92 41.29
CA ALA A 140 3.10 24.37 41.05
C ALA A 140 2.04 24.70 39.99
N TYR A 141 1.50 23.69 39.29
CA TYR A 141 0.44 23.84 38.28
C TYR A 141 -0.96 23.67 38.87
N THR A 142 -1.99 24.09 38.12
CA THR A 142 -3.36 23.99 38.63
C THR A 142 -3.85 22.54 38.57
N ARG A 143 -4.32 22.03 39.71
CA ARG A 143 -5.04 20.77 39.80
C ARG A 143 -6.39 20.85 39.06
N LEU A 144 -6.53 20.08 37.98
CA LEU A 144 -7.70 20.03 37.10
C LEU A 144 -8.82 19.12 37.64
N ASP A 145 -8.50 17.85 37.91
CA ASP A 145 -9.49 16.80 38.18
C ASP A 145 -9.02 15.82 39.28
N LYS A 146 -9.96 14.98 39.74
CA LYS A 146 -9.65 13.76 40.49
C LYS A 146 -10.24 12.55 39.75
N ILE A 147 -9.39 11.79 39.07
CA ILE A 147 -9.77 10.57 38.34
C ILE A 147 -9.62 9.33 39.23
N ASN A 148 -10.27 8.22 38.88
CA ASN A 148 -10.24 6.98 39.65
C ASN A 148 -10.55 5.76 38.78
N GLY A 149 -9.86 4.64 38.98
CA GLY A 149 -10.24 3.32 38.44
C GLY A 149 -10.26 3.18 36.92
N GLN A 150 -9.72 4.14 36.15
CA GLN A 150 -10.06 4.31 34.73
C GLN A 150 -8.89 4.10 33.76
N LYS A 151 -9.26 3.76 32.52
CA LYS A 151 -8.38 3.81 31.35
C LYS A 151 -7.97 5.26 31.07
N VAL A 152 -6.69 5.46 30.79
CA VAL A 152 -6.11 6.69 30.25
C VAL A 152 -5.12 6.32 29.13
N PHE A 153 -4.78 7.26 28.25
CA PHE A 153 -3.69 7.10 27.30
C PHE A 153 -2.51 7.94 27.78
N LEU A 154 -1.33 7.32 27.94
CA LEU A 154 -0.08 8.07 28.03
C LEU A 154 0.12 8.83 26.72
N LEU A 155 0.56 10.08 26.79
CA LEU A 155 0.97 10.89 25.64
C LEU A 155 2.43 11.31 25.74
N ASN A 156 2.93 11.60 26.94
CA ASN A 156 4.34 11.97 27.13
C ASN A 156 4.81 11.78 28.57
N GLU A 157 6.11 11.87 28.80
CA GLU A 157 6.70 11.93 30.14
C GLU A 157 7.64 13.14 30.26
N GLU A 158 7.55 13.87 31.38
CA GLU A 158 8.29 15.10 31.64
C GLU A 158 8.55 15.19 33.15
N ASN A 159 9.81 15.13 33.58
CA ASN A 159 10.23 15.35 34.98
C ASN A 159 9.49 14.51 36.05
N ASN A 160 9.29 13.21 35.79
CA ASN A 160 8.47 12.28 36.60
C ASN A 160 6.95 12.55 36.60
N TRP A 161 6.44 13.29 35.60
CA TRP A 161 5.01 13.44 35.34
C TRP A 161 4.65 12.86 33.97
N CYS A 162 3.58 12.07 33.94
CA CYS A 162 3.03 11.50 32.73
C CYS A 162 1.93 12.43 32.20
N PHE A 163 2.14 13.02 31.03
CA PHE A 163 1.09 13.70 30.28
C PHE A 163 0.14 12.65 29.72
N ILE A 164 -1.16 12.77 30.02
CA ILE A 164 -2.18 11.78 29.68
C ILE A 164 -3.39 12.40 28.97
N GLU A 165 -4.08 11.58 28.17
CA GLU A 165 -5.43 11.82 27.67
C GLU A 165 -6.42 10.90 28.39
N TYR A 166 -7.54 11.45 28.86
CA TYR A 166 -8.49 10.74 29.72
C TYR A 166 -9.91 11.26 29.52
N THR A 167 -10.90 10.40 29.78
CA THR A 167 -12.30 10.81 29.82
C THR A 167 -12.69 11.25 31.22
N PHE A 168 -13.31 12.42 31.36
CA PHE A 168 -13.90 12.90 32.61
C PHE A 168 -15.27 13.53 32.31
N SER A 169 -16.31 13.16 33.08
CA SER A 169 -17.70 13.57 32.85
C SER A 169 -18.15 13.44 31.38
N GLY A 170 -17.76 12.36 30.71
CA GLY A 170 -18.10 12.07 29.31
C GLY A 170 -17.30 12.86 28.26
N LYS A 171 -16.32 13.69 28.64
CA LYS A 171 -15.51 14.50 27.72
C LYS A 171 -14.04 14.11 27.77
N ILE A 172 -13.36 14.17 26.62
CA ILE A 172 -11.91 13.97 26.53
C ILE A 172 -11.20 15.21 27.08
N LYS A 173 -10.29 15.01 28.03
CA LYS A 173 -9.41 16.04 28.62
C LYS A 173 -7.96 15.55 28.55
N ARG A 174 -7.00 16.47 28.68
CA ARG A 174 -5.58 16.17 28.83
C ARG A 174 -4.98 16.93 30.01
N GLY A 175 -3.92 16.37 30.59
CA GLY A 175 -3.25 16.89 31.77
C GLY A 175 -2.18 15.93 32.27
N TYR A 176 -1.53 16.27 33.38
CA TYR A 176 -0.42 15.51 33.97
C TYR A 176 -0.84 14.77 35.23
N ILE A 177 -0.31 13.56 35.40
CA ILE A 177 -0.33 12.81 36.66
C ILE A 177 1.11 12.50 37.08
N ASN A 178 1.37 12.38 38.38
CA ASN A 178 2.69 11.95 38.85
C ASN A 178 2.94 10.50 38.41
N SER A 179 4.16 10.13 38.00
CA SER A 179 4.44 8.77 37.50
C SER A 179 4.14 7.69 38.53
N ASN A 180 4.37 7.97 39.82
CA ASN A 180 4.03 7.09 40.94
C ASN A 180 2.50 6.85 41.10
N SER A 181 1.65 7.58 40.38
CA SER A 181 0.20 7.34 40.34
C SER A 181 -0.18 6.09 39.53
N ILE A 182 0.69 5.65 38.63
CA ILE A 182 0.51 4.47 37.79
C ILE A 182 1.04 3.25 38.55
N ILE A 183 0.20 2.22 38.74
CA ILE A 183 0.70 0.87 39.02
C ILE A 183 0.70 0.14 37.69
N MET A 184 1.91 -0.04 37.13
CA MET A 184 2.08 -1.02 36.07
C MET A 184 1.86 -2.42 36.69
N ASN A 185 1.10 -3.28 36.01
CA ASN A 185 1.11 -4.70 36.35
C ASN A 185 2.55 -5.21 36.24
N SER A 186 2.99 -6.01 37.21
CA SER A 186 4.38 -6.46 37.37
C SER A 186 4.75 -7.60 36.41
N SER A 187 4.55 -7.33 35.12
CA SER A 187 5.05 -8.06 33.95
C SER A 187 5.51 -7.09 32.84
N THR A 188 5.70 -5.82 33.21
CA THR A 188 6.21 -4.74 32.35
C THR A 188 7.72 -4.67 32.44
N ASN A 189 8.40 -5.47 31.59
CA ASN A 189 9.65 -4.98 31.03
C ASN A 189 9.32 -3.64 30.34
N SER A 190 10.02 -2.57 30.72
CA SER A 190 9.88 -1.26 30.09
C SER A 190 9.98 -1.45 28.57
N LEU A 191 8.95 -1.06 27.82
CA LEU A 191 8.90 -1.28 26.38
C LEU A 191 10.21 -0.77 25.76
N PRO A 192 11.04 -1.65 25.17
CA PRO A 192 12.38 -1.28 24.78
C PRO A 192 12.36 -0.12 23.79
N ALA A 193 13.43 0.67 23.82
CA ALA A 193 13.59 1.85 22.98
C ALA A 193 13.26 1.50 21.52
N PRO A 194 12.56 2.39 20.78
CA PRO A 194 12.32 2.16 19.36
C PRO A 194 13.64 1.82 18.66
N VAL A 195 13.62 0.76 17.82
CA VAL A 195 14.79 0.35 17.02
C VAL A 195 15.42 1.59 16.39
N ASP A 196 16.75 1.70 16.47
CA ASP A 196 17.46 2.88 15.99
C ASP A 196 17.09 3.18 14.53
N LEU A 197 16.34 4.28 14.37
CA LEU A 197 15.79 4.70 13.09
C LEU A 197 16.88 5.27 12.15
N SER A 198 18.13 5.42 12.61
CA SER A 198 19.25 5.80 11.75
C SER A 198 19.49 4.76 10.65
N SER A 199 19.65 3.50 11.03
CA SER A 199 20.14 2.40 10.18
C SER A 199 19.07 1.65 9.37
N LEU A 200 17.79 1.77 9.72
CA LEU A 200 16.70 1.06 9.03
C LEU A 200 16.51 1.52 7.58
N ASP A 201 15.84 0.68 6.78
CA ASP A 201 15.39 1.03 5.42
C ASP A 201 14.33 2.15 5.45
N PRO A 202 14.39 3.16 4.57
CA PRO A 202 13.39 4.24 4.50
C PRO A 202 11.94 3.77 4.36
N LYS A 203 11.67 2.67 3.66
CA LYS A 203 10.34 2.06 3.53
C LYS A 203 9.82 1.55 4.88
N ILE A 204 10.70 0.92 5.68
CA ILE A 204 10.36 0.46 7.03
C ILE A 204 10.04 1.66 7.94
N LYS A 205 10.78 2.77 7.80
CA LYS A 205 10.50 4.02 8.54
C LYS A 205 9.12 4.59 8.16
N THR A 206 8.78 4.62 6.87
CA THR A 206 7.45 5.05 6.39
C THR A 206 6.35 4.13 6.90
N LEU A 207 6.49 2.81 6.75
CA LEU A 207 5.56 1.80 7.27
C LEU A 207 5.27 2.00 8.76
N PHE A 208 6.33 2.16 9.57
CA PHE A 208 6.20 2.37 11.00
C PHE A 208 5.58 3.73 11.33
N SER A 209 5.89 4.80 10.58
CA SER A 209 5.22 6.09 10.76
C SER A 209 3.71 5.97 10.55
N THR A 210 3.29 5.33 9.46
CA THR A 210 1.89 5.11 9.10
C THR A 210 1.17 4.23 10.13
N ALA A 211 1.75 3.07 10.48
CA ALA A 211 1.18 2.14 11.44
C ALA A 211 1.05 2.75 12.85
N ARG A 212 2.04 3.52 13.29
CA ARG A 212 2.03 4.14 14.63
C ARG A 212 1.09 5.34 14.71
N SER A 213 0.88 6.11 13.65
CA SER A 213 -0.10 7.22 13.67
C SER A 213 -1.53 6.76 13.95
N GLU A 214 -1.83 5.48 13.75
CA GLU A 214 -3.14 4.89 14.03
C GLU A 214 -3.30 4.34 15.45
N ILE A 215 -2.24 4.30 16.28
CA ILE A 215 -2.33 3.71 17.64
C ILE A 215 -3.46 4.37 18.44
N GLY A 216 -4.32 3.55 19.03
CA GLY A 216 -5.50 4.01 19.77
C GLY A 216 -6.68 4.46 18.91
N PHE A 217 -6.65 4.30 17.58
CA PHE A 217 -7.88 4.24 16.76
C PHE A 217 -8.74 3.08 17.29
N ILE A 218 -10.04 3.33 17.53
CA ILE A 218 -10.99 2.33 18.06
C ILE A 218 -12.04 2.05 16.97
N GLY A 219 -12.25 0.79 16.63
CA GLY A 219 -13.29 0.35 15.71
C GLY A 219 -14.68 0.43 16.36
N SER A 220 -15.70 0.69 15.54
CA SER A 220 -17.05 1.03 15.99
C SER A 220 -18.06 -0.10 15.69
N GLY A 221 -19.35 0.13 15.99
CA GLY A 221 -20.38 -0.91 15.94
C GLY A 221 -20.34 -1.89 17.12
N LYS A 222 -21.31 -2.81 17.16
CA LYS A 222 -21.48 -3.79 18.26
C LYS A 222 -20.22 -4.63 18.48
N ASN A 223 -19.60 -5.06 17.39
CA ASN A 223 -18.41 -5.92 17.41
C ASN A 223 -17.09 -5.13 17.40
N GLY A 224 -17.11 -3.81 17.16
CA GLY A 224 -15.88 -3.01 17.05
C GLY A 224 -15.14 -3.19 15.73
N ASN A 225 -15.86 -3.63 14.70
CA ASN A 225 -15.31 -3.97 13.40
C ASN A 225 -15.64 -2.93 12.31
N ILE A 226 -16.54 -1.97 12.57
CA ILE A 226 -16.84 -0.87 11.64
C ILE A 226 -15.66 0.12 11.68
N THR A 227 -14.87 0.17 10.61
CA THR A 227 -13.57 0.87 10.58
C THR A 227 -13.31 1.61 9.27
N LYS A 228 -12.47 2.66 9.34
CA LYS A 228 -11.96 3.34 8.14
C LYS A 228 -11.08 2.45 7.25
N TYR A 229 -10.65 1.28 7.73
CA TYR A 229 -9.84 0.31 7.00
C TYR A 229 -10.74 -0.58 6.13
N GLY A 230 -11.80 -1.14 6.72
CA GLY A 230 -12.80 -1.91 5.97
C GLY A 230 -13.56 -1.05 4.97
N LEU A 231 -14.01 0.16 5.38
CA LEU A 231 -14.65 1.13 4.48
C LEU A 231 -13.76 1.56 3.30
N TRP A 232 -12.43 1.67 3.49
CA TRP A 232 -11.51 1.95 2.38
C TRP A 232 -11.27 0.71 1.50
N TYR A 233 -11.28 -0.48 2.10
CA TYR A 233 -11.07 -1.73 1.36
C TYR A 233 -12.27 -2.07 0.47
N GLY A 234 -13.48 -1.78 0.95
CA GLY A 234 -14.77 -2.14 0.34
C GLY A 234 -15.57 -3.18 1.14
N VAL A 235 -15.03 -3.67 2.27
CA VAL A 235 -15.63 -4.71 3.12
C VAL A 235 -15.40 -4.35 4.59
N ASP A 236 -16.47 -4.09 5.36
CA ASP A 236 -16.41 -3.58 6.74
C ASP A 236 -17.31 -4.40 7.71
N ASP A 237 -17.23 -4.11 9.02
CA ASP A 237 -17.78 -4.92 10.14
C ASP A 237 -17.21 -6.37 10.27
N ILE A 238 -16.15 -6.67 9.50
CA ILE A 238 -15.35 -7.90 9.59
C ILE A 238 -14.10 -7.74 10.50
N PRO A 239 -13.49 -8.83 11.00
CA PRO A 239 -12.21 -8.78 11.72
C PRO A 239 -11.10 -8.14 10.87
N TRP A 240 -10.61 -6.99 11.31
CA TRP A 240 -9.95 -6.01 10.44
C TRP A 240 -8.42 -5.94 10.55
N SER A 241 -7.77 -6.97 11.12
CA SER A 241 -6.30 -6.96 11.27
C SER A 241 -5.58 -6.90 9.92
N THR A 242 -6.03 -7.69 8.92
CA THR A 242 -5.46 -7.67 7.56
C THR A 242 -5.84 -6.41 6.78
N THR A 243 -7.09 -5.93 6.85
CA THR A 243 -7.49 -4.70 6.14
C THR A 243 -6.76 -3.47 6.69
N PHE A 244 -6.41 -3.44 7.99
CA PHE A 244 -5.47 -2.48 8.57
C PHE A 244 -4.06 -2.59 7.95
N LEU A 245 -3.49 -3.79 7.83
CA LEU A 245 -2.17 -3.98 7.19
C LEU A 245 -2.18 -3.53 5.72
N SER A 246 -3.22 -3.88 4.97
CA SER A 246 -3.45 -3.45 3.58
C SER A 246 -3.54 -1.93 3.46
N TRP A 247 -4.22 -1.27 4.40
CA TRP A 247 -4.34 0.20 4.45
C TRP A 247 -3.01 0.87 4.83
N VAL A 248 -2.24 0.27 5.75
CA VAL A 248 -0.90 0.76 6.11
C VAL A 248 0.06 0.62 4.93
N ALA A 249 -0.03 -0.46 4.15
CA ALA A 249 0.75 -0.66 2.93
C ALA A 249 0.38 0.37 1.84
N ASP A 250 -0.92 0.61 1.62
CA ASP A 250 -1.44 1.65 0.74
C ASP A 250 -0.92 3.05 1.09
N ARG A 251 -1.15 3.51 2.33
CA ARG A 251 -0.68 4.83 2.79
C ARG A 251 0.84 4.99 2.84
N SER A 252 1.59 3.89 2.80
CA SER A 252 3.07 3.91 2.79
C SER A 252 3.67 3.72 1.39
N ASN A 253 2.85 3.50 0.36
CA ASN A 253 3.25 3.10 -1.00
C ASN A 253 4.10 1.80 -1.03
N LEU A 254 3.60 0.74 -0.39
CA LEU A 254 4.28 -0.56 -0.19
C LEU A 254 3.45 -1.77 -0.67
N GLN A 255 2.47 -1.55 -1.54
CA GLN A 255 1.59 -2.60 -2.09
C GLN A 255 2.34 -3.67 -2.89
N ASP A 256 3.51 -3.32 -3.46
CA ASP A 256 4.40 -4.26 -4.16
C ASP A 256 5.03 -5.31 -3.22
N VAL A 257 5.09 -5.04 -1.90
CA VAL A 257 5.81 -5.87 -0.91
C VAL A 257 4.95 -6.34 0.27
N ILE A 258 3.78 -5.72 0.49
CA ILE A 258 2.74 -6.17 1.41
C ILE A 258 1.42 -6.21 0.62
N PRO A 259 0.71 -7.35 0.58
CA PRO A 259 -0.48 -7.50 -0.26
C PRO A 259 -1.64 -6.59 0.20
N LYS A 260 -2.41 -6.08 -0.76
CA LYS A 260 -3.80 -5.66 -0.51
C LYS A 260 -4.66 -6.93 -0.40
N ALA A 261 -5.00 -7.30 0.83
CA ALA A 261 -5.84 -8.46 1.17
C ALA A 261 -6.87 -8.13 2.26
N GLU A 262 -8.00 -8.82 2.22
CA GLU A 262 -9.05 -8.76 3.27
C GLU A 262 -8.87 -9.85 4.31
N SER A 263 -8.62 -11.10 3.89
CA SER A 263 -8.53 -12.22 4.81
C SER A 263 -7.09 -12.46 5.28
N TYR A 264 -6.97 -12.94 6.52
CA TYR A 264 -5.73 -13.46 7.09
C TYR A 264 -5.06 -14.50 6.16
N SER A 265 -5.86 -15.39 5.58
CA SER A 265 -5.41 -16.49 4.74
C SER A 265 -4.76 -16.02 3.44
N ASP A 266 -5.32 -15.00 2.78
CA ASP A 266 -4.81 -14.52 1.50
C ASP A 266 -3.48 -13.80 1.67
N SER A 267 -3.36 -12.97 2.72
CA SER A 267 -2.11 -12.32 3.09
C SER A 267 -1.01 -13.34 3.43
N LEU A 268 -1.34 -14.36 4.23
CA LEU A 268 -0.45 -15.47 4.58
C LEU A 268 -0.02 -16.29 3.35
N ASN A 269 -0.95 -16.59 2.44
CA ASN A 269 -0.69 -17.36 1.23
C ASN A 269 0.10 -16.54 0.18
N TRP A 270 -0.07 -15.22 0.13
CA TRP A 270 0.71 -14.33 -0.73
C TRP A 270 2.21 -14.38 -0.39
N PHE A 271 2.57 -14.38 0.90
CA PHE A 271 3.96 -14.53 1.34
C PHE A 271 4.49 -15.94 1.06
N LYS A 272 3.71 -17.00 1.35
CA LYS A 272 4.12 -18.39 1.11
C LYS A 272 4.36 -18.71 -0.37
N SER A 273 3.45 -18.28 -1.24
CA SER A 273 3.57 -18.46 -2.70
C SER A 273 4.76 -17.74 -3.33
N ARG A 274 5.31 -16.73 -2.66
CA ARG A 274 6.53 -16.00 -3.07
C ARG A 274 7.81 -16.48 -2.37
N HIS A 275 7.73 -17.56 -1.59
CA HIS A 275 8.80 -18.04 -0.71
C HIS A 275 9.30 -17.00 0.32
N LEU A 276 8.47 -16.01 0.64
CA LEU A 276 8.74 -14.94 1.60
C LEU A 276 8.20 -15.27 3.01
N TRP A 277 8.28 -16.54 3.42
CA TRP A 277 7.74 -17.04 4.69
C TRP A 277 8.79 -17.81 5.49
N GLU A 278 9.10 -17.33 6.70
CA GLU A 278 10.03 -17.97 7.64
C GLU A 278 9.45 -17.97 9.08
N ASN A 279 10.13 -18.65 10.01
CA ASN A 279 9.70 -18.81 11.40
C ASN A 279 10.47 -17.91 12.40
N THR A 280 11.33 -17.03 11.92
CA THR A 280 12.16 -16.12 12.73
C THR A 280 11.55 -14.71 12.72
N PRO A 281 11.58 -13.92 13.80
CA PRO A 281 11.22 -12.51 13.71
C PRO A 281 12.29 -11.71 12.94
N LYS A 282 11.87 -10.80 12.06
CA LYS A 282 12.71 -9.77 11.44
C LYS A 282 12.00 -8.41 11.58
N VAL A 283 12.73 -7.31 11.80
CA VAL A 283 12.13 -5.97 11.92
C VAL A 283 11.49 -5.59 10.58
N GLY A 284 10.23 -5.15 10.61
CA GLY A 284 9.40 -4.91 9.43
C GLY A 284 8.65 -6.15 8.91
N ALA A 285 8.86 -7.34 9.45
CA ALA A 285 8.08 -8.53 9.05
C ALA A 285 6.60 -8.40 9.40
N ILE A 286 5.73 -9.06 8.63
CA ILE A 286 4.33 -9.28 9.02
C ILE A 286 4.28 -10.57 9.84
N VAL A 287 3.96 -10.48 11.13
CA VAL A 287 3.76 -11.64 12.00
C VAL A 287 2.30 -12.10 11.93
N PHE A 288 2.11 -13.41 11.82
CA PHE A 288 0.80 -14.04 11.75
C PHE A 288 0.57 -14.92 12.98
N PHE A 289 -0.62 -14.82 13.56
CA PHE A 289 -1.04 -15.57 14.73
C PHE A 289 -2.15 -16.54 14.38
N LYS A 290 -2.12 -17.73 14.98
CA LYS A 290 -3.29 -18.60 15.07
C LYS A 290 -3.80 -18.61 16.50
N ASP A 291 -5.07 -18.27 16.65
CA ASP A 291 -5.77 -18.31 17.91
C ASP A 291 -7.03 -19.16 17.78
N LYS A 292 -7.54 -19.63 18.91
CA LYS A 292 -8.73 -20.50 18.98
C LYS A 292 -10.04 -19.77 18.69
N ASP A 293 -10.04 -18.44 18.79
CA ASP A 293 -11.21 -17.58 18.63
C ASP A 293 -11.20 -16.84 17.27
N VAL A 294 -10.10 -16.16 16.92
CA VAL A 294 -9.92 -15.41 15.67
C VAL A 294 -8.43 -15.39 15.28
N ASP A 295 -8.07 -15.73 14.03
CA ASP A 295 -6.72 -15.56 13.48
C ASP A 295 -6.42 -14.07 13.18
N TYR A 296 -5.22 -13.58 13.51
CA TYR A 296 -4.85 -12.17 13.35
C TYR A 296 -3.40 -11.94 12.90
N ALA A 297 -3.12 -10.79 12.31
CA ALA A 297 -1.77 -10.40 11.85
C ALA A 297 -1.36 -9.00 12.33
N GLY A 298 -0.04 -8.74 12.38
CA GLY A 298 0.54 -7.46 12.79
C GLY A 298 1.94 -7.24 12.23
N ILE A 299 2.51 -6.06 12.45
CA ILE A 299 3.84 -5.67 11.97
C ILE A 299 4.86 -5.82 13.11
N VAL A 300 5.96 -6.55 12.89
CA VAL A 300 7.09 -6.61 13.82
C VAL A 300 7.84 -5.28 13.79
N GLU A 301 7.72 -4.52 14.87
CA GLU A 301 8.32 -3.19 15.01
C GLU A 301 9.71 -3.25 15.66
N ALA A 302 9.90 -4.15 16.63
CA ALA A 302 11.17 -4.36 17.31
C ALA A 302 11.41 -5.83 17.67
N ILE A 303 12.69 -6.20 17.75
CA ILE A 303 13.17 -7.46 18.32
C ILE A 303 14.03 -7.09 19.53
N ASN A 304 13.77 -7.75 20.65
CA ASN A 304 14.18 -7.26 21.95
C ASN A 304 15.15 -8.25 22.62
N ASN A 305 16.11 -7.72 23.39
CA ASN A 305 17.20 -8.50 24.01
C ASN A 305 16.73 -9.51 25.08
N ASP A 306 15.44 -9.55 25.39
CA ASP A 306 14.80 -10.40 26.39
C ASP A 306 13.96 -11.54 25.78
N ASP A 307 14.25 -11.95 24.54
CA ASP A 307 13.48 -12.95 23.79
C ASP A 307 12.02 -12.50 23.49
N THR A 308 11.74 -11.19 23.47
CA THR A 308 10.45 -10.63 23.04
C THR A 308 10.50 -9.93 21.68
N ILE A 309 9.34 -9.72 21.08
CA ILE A 309 9.12 -8.85 19.93
C ILE A 309 8.03 -7.84 20.27
N THR A 310 8.19 -6.61 19.79
CA THR A 310 7.15 -5.58 19.87
C THR A 310 6.47 -5.45 18.52
N ILE A 311 5.15 -5.42 18.52
CA ILE A 311 4.32 -5.50 17.30
C ILE A 311 3.24 -4.42 17.27
N LEU A 312 2.90 -3.97 16.07
CA LEU A 312 1.81 -3.03 15.77
C LEU A 312 0.66 -3.79 15.12
N ILE A 313 -0.54 -3.72 15.69
CA ILE A 313 -1.67 -4.58 15.29
C ILE A 313 -3.01 -3.85 15.39
N GLY A 314 -3.88 -4.07 14.40
CA GLY A 314 -5.30 -3.66 14.41
C GLY A 314 -6.23 -4.79 14.87
N GLY A 315 -7.31 -4.46 15.58
CA GLY A 315 -8.36 -5.40 15.95
C GLY A 315 -7.94 -6.50 16.93
N TYR A 316 -6.95 -6.25 17.80
CA TYR A 316 -6.36 -7.27 18.67
C TYR A 316 -7.41 -7.89 19.64
N PRO A 317 -7.71 -9.20 19.55
CA PRO A 317 -8.88 -9.78 20.23
C PRO A 317 -8.70 -9.91 21.76
N VAL A 318 -7.48 -10.13 22.24
CA VAL A 318 -7.20 -10.33 23.66
C VAL A 318 -7.61 -9.07 24.44
N SER A 319 -8.37 -9.24 25.53
CA SER A 319 -8.97 -8.17 26.36
C SER A 319 -10.07 -7.31 25.71
N ASN A 320 -10.68 -7.78 24.61
CA ASN A 320 -11.68 -7.02 23.83
C ASN A 320 -11.14 -5.68 23.29
N SER A 321 -9.82 -5.59 23.04
CA SER A 321 -9.19 -4.36 22.55
C SER A 321 -9.45 -4.13 21.06
N LYS A 322 -10.68 -3.71 20.74
CA LYS A 322 -11.20 -3.30 19.42
C LYS A 322 -10.50 -2.04 18.86
N GLN A 323 -9.17 -2.01 18.90
CA GLN A 323 -8.35 -0.84 18.60
C GLN A 323 -7.02 -1.22 17.94
N VAL A 324 -6.37 -0.24 17.31
CA VAL A 324 -4.96 -0.37 16.96
C VAL A 324 -4.12 -0.24 18.23
N THR A 325 -3.14 -1.10 18.40
CA THR A 325 -2.32 -1.17 19.61
C THR A 325 -0.87 -1.56 19.32
N ARG A 326 0.02 -1.18 20.23
CA ARG A 326 1.44 -1.57 20.26
C ARG A 326 1.62 -2.50 21.47
N ILE A 327 1.96 -3.76 21.23
CA ILE A 327 2.09 -4.79 22.28
C ILE A 327 3.42 -5.54 22.15
N THR A 328 3.86 -6.14 23.26
CA THR A 328 5.10 -6.94 23.30
C THR A 328 4.78 -8.35 23.78
N ILE A 329 5.33 -9.35 23.09
CA ILE A 329 5.09 -10.79 23.32
C ILE A 329 6.41 -11.56 23.19
N LYS A 330 6.49 -12.78 23.74
CA LYS A 330 7.67 -13.64 23.51
C LYS A 330 7.77 -14.05 22.03
N SER A 331 8.99 -14.03 21.49
CA SER A 331 9.31 -14.41 20.10
C SER A 331 8.96 -15.86 19.76
N LYS A 332 8.93 -16.72 20.79
CA LYS A 332 8.62 -18.15 20.79
C LYS A 332 7.21 -18.44 21.35
N ASN A 333 6.25 -17.52 21.18
CA ASN A 333 4.87 -17.73 21.59
C ASN A 333 4.19 -18.76 20.66
N ASN A 334 3.60 -19.82 21.23
CA ASN A 334 2.92 -20.90 20.49
C ASN A 334 1.75 -20.44 19.59
N LEU A 335 1.21 -19.23 19.81
CA LEU A 335 0.21 -18.63 18.92
C LEU A 335 0.82 -18.11 17.60
N ILE A 336 2.15 -17.93 17.49
CA ILE A 336 2.80 -17.43 16.27
C ILE A 336 2.82 -18.55 15.23
N ALA A 337 2.12 -18.35 14.12
CA ALA A 337 2.08 -19.28 12.99
C ALA A 337 3.31 -19.15 12.08
N GLY A 338 3.94 -17.97 12.07
CA GLY A 338 5.13 -17.64 11.29
C GLY A 338 5.14 -16.16 10.87
N TYR A 339 6.06 -15.82 9.97
CA TYR A 339 6.31 -14.45 9.54
C TYR A 339 6.40 -14.34 8.02
N GLY A 340 5.64 -13.41 7.44
CA GLY A 340 5.80 -12.95 6.06
C GLY A 340 6.83 -11.82 5.97
N TYR A 341 7.70 -11.84 4.96
CA TYR A 341 8.82 -10.90 4.80
C TYR A 341 8.72 -10.01 3.56
N PRO A 342 8.14 -8.81 3.68
CA PRO A 342 8.20 -7.79 2.65
C PRO A 342 9.65 -7.44 2.27
N GLN A 343 9.92 -7.37 0.97
CA GLN A 343 11.25 -7.08 0.44
C GLN A 343 11.51 -5.57 0.39
N TYR A 344 11.76 -4.96 1.55
CA TYR A 344 12.07 -3.53 1.66
C TYR A 344 13.36 -3.18 0.90
N SER A 345 14.45 -3.88 1.24
CA SER A 345 15.81 -3.64 0.76
C SER A 345 15.94 -3.82 -0.75
N LEU A 346 16.15 -2.71 -1.45
CA LEU A 346 16.14 -2.63 -2.90
C LEU A 346 17.22 -3.49 -3.60
N SER A 347 18.38 -3.70 -2.96
CA SER A 347 19.53 -4.45 -3.50
C SER A 347 19.23 -5.90 -3.92
N GLY A 348 18.25 -6.54 -3.27
CA GLY A 348 17.82 -7.92 -3.57
C GLY A 348 16.83 -8.02 -4.73
N LEU A 349 16.21 -6.91 -5.14
CA LEU A 349 15.23 -6.83 -6.23
C LEU A 349 15.83 -6.26 -7.53
N GLY A 350 17.16 -6.37 -7.67
CA GLY A 350 17.93 -5.89 -8.81
C GLY A 350 18.21 -4.38 -8.83
N TYR A 351 17.80 -3.60 -7.82
CA TYR A 351 18.07 -2.15 -7.82
C TYR A 351 19.48 -1.81 -7.31
N SER A 352 20.05 -0.72 -7.82
CA SER A 352 21.28 -0.12 -7.29
C SER A 352 21.27 1.41 -7.38
N GLN A 353 22.19 2.04 -6.65
CA GLN A 353 22.49 3.46 -6.73
C GLN A 353 23.37 3.71 -7.95
N GLN A 354 22.93 4.58 -8.86
CA GLN A 354 23.74 5.10 -9.95
C GLN A 354 24.55 6.31 -9.45
N ASN A 355 25.79 6.49 -9.95
CA ASN A 355 26.74 7.49 -9.47
C ASN A 355 27.09 8.52 -10.53
N GLY A 356 27.08 9.81 -10.16
CA GLY A 356 27.35 10.94 -11.07
C GLY A 356 26.23 11.17 -12.10
N GLN A 357 26.48 12.04 -13.09
CA GLN A 357 25.57 12.26 -14.21
C GLN A 357 25.83 11.24 -15.34
N ALA A 358 24.79 10.60 -15.84
CA ALA A 358 24.89 9.57 -16.88
C ALA A 358 23.77 9.68 -17.95
N THR A 359 24.17 9.53 -19.22
CA THR A 359 23.25 9.47 -20.36
C THR A 359 22.51 8.14 -20.43
N ILE A 360 21.20 8.20 -20.67
CA ILE A 360 20.35 7.02 -20.91
C ILE A 360 20.07 6.90 -22.42
N TYR A 361 20.28 5.70 -22.95
CA TYR A 361 20.10 5.36 -24.37
C TYR A 361 18.90 4.42 -24.58
N SER A 362 18.29 4.48 -25.75
CA SER A 362 17.26 3.52 -26.18
C SER A 362 17.81 2.17 -26.66
N GLY A 363 19.08 1.86 -26.38
CA GLY A 363 19.72 0.57 -26.71
C GLY A 363 21.14 0.48 -26.16
N PRO A 364 21.79 -0.69 -26.23
CA PRO A 364 23.04 -1.02 -25.53
C PRO A 364 24.31 -0.43 -26.21
N SER A 365 24.24 0.77 -26.77
CA SER A 365 25.40 1.53 -27.27
C SER A 365 25.02 2.99 -27.56
N ASP A 366 26.03 3.83 -27.72
CA ASP A 366 25.93 5.23 -28.18
C ASP A 366 25.34 5.40 -29.60
N GLN A 367 25.23 4.31 -30.37
CA GLN A 367 24.60 4.27 -31.69
C GLN A 367 23.06 4.30 -31.66
N TYR A 368 22.45 4.24 -30.47
CA TYR A 368 21.01 4.38 -30.26
C TYR A 368 20.66 5.79 -29.80
N SER A 369 19.43 6.25 -30.07
CA SER A 369 18.96 7.55 -29.58
C SER A 369 19.11 7.65 -28.07
N GLN A 370 19.72 8.72 -27.57
CA GLN A 370 19.53 9.17 -26.20
C GLN A 370 18.02 9.34 -25.93
N THR A 371 17.57 8.96 -24.73
CA THR A 371 16.19 9.20 -24.23
C THR A 371 16.16 10.10 -23.01
N GLY A 372 17.23 10.12 -22.21
CA GLY A 372 17.30 10.95 -21.02
C GLY A 372 18.71 11.10 -20.44
N THR A 373 18.75 11.63 -19.22
CA THR A 373 19.95 11.76 -18.39
C THR A 373 19.50 11.63 -16.94
N ILE A 374 20.24 10.87 -16.13
CA ILE A 374 20.02 10.76 -14.69
C ILE A 374 21.27 11.21 -13.94
N ASP A 375 21.12 11.66 -12.70
CA ASP A 375 22.22 12.17 -11.88
C ASP A 375 22.07 11.71 -10.42
N ASN A 376 22.94 10.79 -10.02
CA ASN A 376 22.95 10.18 -8.69
C ASN A 376 21.60 9.58 -8.25
N GLU A 377 20.90 8.86 -9.14
CA GLU A 377 19.57 8.28 -8.87
C GLU A 377 19.58 6.79 -8.47
N MET A 378 18.54 6.35 -7.74
CA MET A 378 18.28 4.92 -7.52
C MET A 378 17.57 4.32 -8.73
N VAL A 379 18.15 3.30 -9.34
CA VAL A 379 17.65 2.64 -10.55
C VAL A 379 17.42 1.14 -10.32
N LYS A 380 16.47 0.55 -11.04
CA LYS A 380 16.23 -0.89 -11.06
C LYS A 380 16.99 -1.52 -12.22
N LEU A 381 17.90 -2.46 -11.97
CA LEU A 381 18.59 -3.20 -13.03
C LEU A 381 17.71 -4.39 -13.44
N LEU A 382 17.31 -4.42 -14.70
CA LEU A 382 16.43 -5.46 -15.26
C LEU A 382 17.25 -6.61 -15.85
N ASN A 383 18.29 -6.27 -16.63
CA ASN A 383 19.26 -7.20 -17.20
C ASN A 383 20.56 -6.47 -17.60
N LYS A 384 21.56 -7.22 -18.09
CA LYS A 384 22.78 -6.69 -18.72
C LYS A 384 22.86 -7.18 -20.18
N GLU A 385 23.16 -6.27 -21.11
CA GLU A 385 23.36 -6.55 -22.54
C GLU A 385 24.65 -5.85 -22.99
N GLY A 386 25.67 -6.63 -23.39
CA GLY A 386 27.02 -6.08 -23.57
C GLY A 386 27.52 -5.42 -22.28
N ASP A 387 28.09 -4.22 -22.38
CA ASP A 387 28.54 -3.42 -21.22
C ASP A 387 27.49 -2.46 -20.65
N PHE A 388 26.22 -2.59 -21.07
CA PHE A 388 25.11 -1.76 -20.61
C PHE A 388 24.16 -2.55 -19.71
N PHE A 389 23.71 -1.93 -18.62
CA PHE A 389 22.52 -2.40 -17.90
C PHE A 389 21.27 -1.83 -18.57
N PHE A 390 20.27 -2.69 -18.81
CA PHE A 390 18.91 -2.22 -19.07
C PHE A 390 18.24 -1.94 -17.73
N ILE A 391 17.76 -0.71 -17.55
CA ILE A 391 17.31 -0.20 -16.26
C ILE A 391 15.89 0.39 -16.34
N GLU A 392 15.19 0.37 -15.21
CA GLU A 392 13.92 1.07 -14.97
C GLU A 392 14.15 2.18 -13.93
N TYR A 393 13.74 3.39 -14.27
CA TYR A 393 14.05 4.64 -13.57
C TYR A 393 12.85 5.60 -13.60
N ASN A 394 12.96 6.76 -12.95
CA ASN A 394 11.88 7.76 -12.85
C ASN A 394 12.26 9.04 -13.60
N ASN A 395 11.73 9.22 -14.81
CA ASN A 395 11.92 10.45 -15.57
C ASN A 395 10.86 11.48 -15.17
N SER A 396 11.25 12.46 -14.36
CA SER A 396 10.42 13.64 -14.02
C SER A 396 9.03 13.33 -13.42
N GLY A 397 8.85 12.15 -12.81
CA GLY A 397 7.58 11.67 -12.25
C GLY A 397 6.91 10.54 -13.04
N VAL A 398 7.43 10.18 -14.22
CA VAL A 398 6.90 9.11 -15.08
C VAL A 398 7.89 7.94 -15.12
N LYS A 399 7.40 6.69 -15.04
CA LYS A 399 8.27 5.51 -15.16
C LYS A 399 8.94 5.48 -16.53
N SER A 400 10.18 5.04 -16.60
CA SER A 400 10.96 5.00 -17.83
C SER A 400 11.90 3.80 -17.81
N ARG A 401 12.31 3.31 -18.99
CA ARG A 401 13.37 2.30 -19.10
C ARG A 401 14.31 2.62 -20.25
N GLY A 402 15.58 2.29 -20.05
CA GLY A 402 16.62 2.53 -21.03
C GLY A 402 17.92 1.87 -20.62
N TYR A 403 18.97 2.13 -21.40
CA TYR A 403 20.28 1.52 -21.24
C TYR A 403 21.28 2.53 -20.70
N ILE A 404 22.02 2.13 -19.68
CA ILE A 404 23.13 2.89 -19.06
C ILE A 404 24.40 2.06 -19.11
N SER A 405 25.55 2.69 -19.36
CA SER A 405 26.84 1.98 -19.26
C SER A 405 27.05 1.49 -17.83
N SER A 406 27.43 0.22 -17.66
CA SER A 406 27.61 -0.41 -16.34
C SER A 406 28.72 0.24 -15.49
N SER A 407 29.57 1.09 -16.07
CA SER A 407 30.54 1.93 -15.36
C SER A 407 29.92 2.93 -14.38
N TYR A 408 28.69 3.39 -14.62
CA TYR A 408 27.98 4.36 -13.75
C TYR A 408 27.18 3.71 -12.62
N VAL A 409 27.12 2.38 -12.57
CA VAL A 409 26.24 1.62 -11.68
C VAL A 409 27.07 0.54 -10.95
N PRO A 410 27.62 0.83 -9.76
CA PRO A 410 28.19 -0.21 -8.92
C PRO A 410 27.12 -1.25 -8.54
N THR A 411 27.44 -2.53 -8.57
CA THR A 411 26.56 -3.59 -8.07
C THR A 411 27.34 -4.87 -7.74
N ASP A 412 27.09 -5.43 -6.55
CA ASP A 412 27.56 -6.76 -6.16
C ASP A 412 26.57 -7.87 -6.57
N SER A 413 25.37 -7.49 -7.03
CA SER A 413 24.30 -8.40 -7.42
C SER A 413 24.54 -9.03 -8.79
N LYS A 414 24.33 -10.35 -8.91
CA LYS A 414 24.38 -11.10 -10.17
C LYS A 414 23.17 -10.79 -11.05
N ILE A 415 23.30 -9.76 -11.89
CA ILE A 415 22.28 -9.38 -12.88
C ILE A 415 22.28 -10.38 -14.05
N ALA A 416 21.09 -10.79 -14.50
CA ALA A 416 20.95 -11.69 -15.64
C ALA A 416 21.49 -11.04 -16.92
N THR A 417 22.40 -11.74 -17.61
CA THR A 417 22.89 -11.30 -18.93
C THR A 417 21.95 -11.82 -20.01
N VAL A 418 21.56 -10.95 -20.95
CA VAL A 418 20.67 -11.29 -22.07
C VAL A 418 21.39 -11.15 -23.41
N ASP A 419 21.04 -12.04 -24.33
CA ASP A 419 21.40 -11.93 -25.75
C ASP A 419 20.13 -12.04 -26.58
N TYR A 420 19.71 -10.92 -27.16
CA TYR A 420 18.54 -10.86 -28.02
C TYR A 420 18.83 -11.26 -29.48
N THR A 421 20.08 -11.51 -29.89
CA THR A 421 20.41 -11.80 -31.30
C THR A 421 19.74 -13.07 -31.82
N ASN A 422 19.71 -14.12 -31.00
CA ASN A 422 19.18 -15.43 -31.37
C ASN A 422 17.63 -15.51 -31.38
N ASN A 423 16.93 -14.52 -30.80
CA ASN A 423 15.47 -14.51 -30.67
C ASN A 423 14.76 -13.47 -31.57
N LYS A 424 15.51 -12.78 -32.46
CA LYS A 424 14.98 -11.73 -33.33
C LYS A 424 13.88 -12.24 -34.26
N LYS A 425 12.70 -11.61 -34.21
CA LYS A 425 11.59 -11.87 -35.16
C LYS A 425 11.29 -10.62 -35.98
N SER A 426 11.21 -10.76 -37.29
CA SER A 426 10.79 -9.66 -38.18
C SER A 426 9.29 -9.45 -38.06
N ALA A 427 8.86 -8.20 -37.97
CA ALA A 427 7.46 -7.82 -37.87
C ALA A 427 7.18 -6.50 -38.60
N GLN A 428 5.91 -6.27 -38.91
CA GLN A 428 5.42 -5.09 -39.63
C GLN A 428 4.46 -4.30 -38.74
N VAL A 429 4.70 -3.00 -38.62
CA VAL A 429 3.70 -2.03 -38.15
C VAL A 429 3.01 -1.42 -39.36
N THR A 430 1.67 -1.39 -39.35
CA THR A 430 0.82 -0.96 -40.49
C THR A 430 -0.14 0.18 -40.16
N ALA A 431 0.01 0.80 -38.99
CA ALA A 431 -0.79 1.94 -38.53
C ALA A 431 0.01 2.72 -37.47
N LEU A 432 -0.28 4.01 -37.30
CA LEU A 432 0.37 4.87 -36.31
C LEU A 432 0.31 4.25 -34.90
N THR A 433 1.49 3.91 -34.39
CA THR A 433 1.69 3.16 -33.15
C THR A 433 2.59 3.95 -32.20
N THR A 434 2.08 4.28 -31.02
CA THR A 434 2.89 4.83 -29.93
C THR A 434 3.87 3.78 -29.43
N VAL A 435 5.14 4.18 -29.28
CA VAL A 435 6.18 3.38 -28.61
C VAL A 435 6.42 3.96 -27.23
N TYR A 436 6.52 3.11 -26.22
CA TYR A 436 6.75 3.45 -24.82
C TYR A 436 8.15 3.02 -24.39
N GLU A 437 8.67 3.61 -23.31
CA GLU A 437 9.93 3.18 -22.69
C GLU A 437 9.76 1.90 -21.84
N GLY A 438 8.53 1.51 -21.47
CA GLY A 438 8.27 0.27 -20.74
C GLY A 438 6.94 -0.41 -21.12
N PRO A 439 6.67 -1.63 -20.62
CA PRO A 439 5.54 -2.47 -21.02
C PRO A 439 4.21 -2.07 -20.34
N SER A 440 3.89 -0.76 -20.33
CA SER A 440 2.55 -0.27 -20.03
C SER A 440 2.38 1.17 -20.54
N LYS A 441 1.14 1.69 -20.49
CA LYS A 441 0.84 3.08 -20.84
C LYS A 441 1.28 4.09 -19.76
N ASP A 442 1.79 3.61 -18.62
CA ASP A 442 2.26 4.42 -17.48
C ASP A 442 3.74 4.83 -17.61
N TYR A 443 4.41 4.37 -18.68
CA TYR A 443 5.79 4.74 -18.99
C TYR A 443 5.85 5.95 -19.95
N ALA A 444 7.00 6.63 -19.97
CA ALA A 444 7.29 7.67 -20.95
C ALA A 444 7.14 7.16 -22.40
N THR A 445 6.83 8.06 -23.34
CA THR A 445 6.68 7.71 -24.76
C THR A 445 7.99 7.96 -25.51
N ASN A 446 8.52 6.93 -26.19
CA ASN A 446 9.70 7.04 -27.06
C ASN A 446 9.34 7.47 -28.49
N GLY A 447 8.21 8.19 -28.64
CA GLY A 447 7.66 8.64 -29.91
C GLY A 447 6.71 7.63 -30.58
N PHE A 448 6.65 7.69 -31.90
CA PHE A 448 5.68 6.96 -32.72
C PHE A 448 6.35 6.32 -33.94
N ILE A 449 5.76 5.23 -34.42
CA ILE A 449 6.14 4.56 -35.68
C ILE A 449 4.90 4.23 -36.51
N GLU A 450 5.04 4.24 -37.83
CA GLU A 450 3.98 3.89 -38.77
C GLU A 450 4.60 3.28 -40.03
N ASN A 451 3.90 2.34 -40.68
CA ASN A 451 4.27 1.73 -41.97
C ASN A 451 5.74 1.26 -42.08
N GLN A 452 6.30 0.75 -40.97
CA GLN A 452 7.71 0.39 -40.83
C GLN A 452 7.87 -1.08 -40.42
N GLN A 453 8.91 -1.73 -40.94
CA GLN A 453 9.39 -3.02 -40.42
C GLN A 453 10.21 -2.83 -39.15
N VAL A 454 9.92 -3.64 -38.15
CA VAL A 454 10.56 -3.64 -36.83
C VAL A 454 11.04 -5.03 -36.47
N THR A 455 12.04 -5.12 -35.60
CA THR A 455 12.53 -6.39 -35.07
C THR A 455 12.06 -6.57 -33.64
N ILE A 456 11.23 -7.58 -33.37
CA ILE A 456 10.90 -7.97 -32.00
C ILE A 456 12.13 -8.63 -31.36
N LEU A 457 12.52 -8.17 -30.18
CA LEU A 457 13.62 -8.69 -29.36
C LEU A 457 13.10 -9.54 -28.19
N ASN A 458 12.02 -9.10 -27.54
CA ASN A 458 11.42 -9.75 -26.37
C ASN A 458 9.90 -9.54 -26.34
N LYS A 459 9.19 -10.33 -25.53
CA LYS A 459 7.79 -10.11 -25.16
C LYS A 459 7.66 -10.02 -23.63
N GLU A 460 6.98 -8.99 -23.15
CA GLU A 460 6.58 -8.82 -21.74
C GLU A 460 5.07 -8.55 -21.74
N ASP A 461 4.31 -9.48 -21.15
CA ASP A 461 2.83 -9.47 -21.11
C ASP A 461 2.18 -9.17 -22.47
N ASN A 462 1.49 -8.04 -22.64
CA ASN A 462 0.88 -7.63 -23.91
C ASN A 462 1.71 -6.60 -24.71
N TRP A 463 3.05 -6.61 -24.51
CA TRP A 463 3.98 -5.69 -25.17
C TRP A 463 5.16 -6.44 -25.80
N TYR A 464 5.55 -6.01 -27.01
CA TYR A 464 6.82 -6.41 -27.62
C TYR A 464 7.87 -5.32 -27.39
N LEU A 465 9.04 -5.71 -26.86
CA LEU A 465 10.25 -4.89 -26.98
C LEU A 465 10.73 -4.99 -28.43
N ILE A 466 10.63 -3.89 -29.16
CA ILE A 466 11.00 -3.79 -30.57
C ILE A 466 12.25 -2.93 -30.78
N GLU A 467 13.03 -3.27 -31.79
CA GLU A 467 14.11 -2.48 -32.38
C GLU A 467 13.64 -1.91 -33.72
N TYR A 468 13.78 -0.59 -33.88
CA TYR A 468 13.22 0.19 -34.98
C TYR A 468 14.14 1.39 -35.32
N THR A 469 13.80 2.20 -36.33
CA THR A 469 14.68 3.30 -36.78
C THR A 469 13.89 4.56 -37.15
N THR A 470 14.23 5.68 -36.53
CA THR A 470 13.61 7.00 -36.78
C THR A 470 14.70 8.00 -37.16
N ALA A 471 14.53 8.72 -38.27
CA ALA A 471 15.52 9.69 -38.77
C ALA A 471 16.96 9.12 -38.84
N ASN A 472 17.09 7.88 -39.35
CA ASN A 472 18.34 7.10 -39.45
C ASN A 472 19.01 6.72 -38.12
N VAL A 473 18.44 7.07 -36.96
CA VAL A 473 18.93 6.66 -35.63
C VAL A 473 18.17 5.43 -35.15
N LYS A 474 18.89 4.43 -34.63
CA LYS A 474 18.29 3.23 -34.03
C LYS A 474 17.62 3.56 -32.70
N LYS A 475 16.51 2.89 -32.43
CA LYS A 475 15.80 2.94 -31.15
C LYS A 475 15.32 1.56 -30.74
N ARG A 476 15.11 1.37 -29.44
CA ARG A 476 14.27 0.31 -28.89
C ARG A 476 13.20 0.87 -27.95
N GLY A 477 12.13 0.12 -27.77
CA GLY A 477 11.02 0.47 -26.88
C GLY A 477 9.88 -0.53 -27.01
N TYR A 478 8.81 -0.34 -26.25
CA TYR A 478 7.68 -1.24 -26.15
C TYR A 478 6.50 -0.75 -26.97
N ALA A 479 5.91 -1.64 -27.76
CA ALA A 479 4.64 -1.39 -28.42
C ALA A 479 3.69 -2.58 -28.19
N ALA A 480 2.39 -2.28 -28.09
CA ALA A 480 1.36 -3.27 -27.77
C ALA A 480 1.30 -4.35 -28.86
N VAL A 481 1.10 -5.61 -28.46
CA VAL A 481 1.14 -6.77 -29.37
C VAL A 481 0.15 -6.65 -30.54
N ASP A 482 -1.02 -6.07 -30.30
CA ASP A 482 -2.10 -5.89 -31.28
C ASP A 482 -1.71 -5.00 -32.47
N ASN A 483 -0.72 -4.11 -32.28
CA ASN A 483 -0.25 -3.17 -33.29
C ASN A 483 0.87 -3.73 -34.18
N ILE A 484 1.37 -4.94 -33.89
CA ILE A 484 2.57 -5.53 -34.53
C ILE A 484 2.24 -6.88 -35.17
N LYS A 485 2.35 -6.96 -36.50
CA LYS A 485 2.10 -8.19 -37.26
C LYS A 485 3.41 -8.93 -37.50
N ILE A 486 3.58 -10.11 -36.89
CA ILE A 486 4.77 -10.95 -37.09
C ILE A 486 4.81 -11.50 -38.52
N LEU A 487 5.97 -11.40 -39.18
CA LEU A 487 6.20 -11.96 -40.51
C LEU A 487 6.69 -13.40 -40.38
N VAL A 488 5.82 -14.37 -40.65
CA VAL A 488 6.13 -15.81 -40.56
C VAL A 488 6.82 -16.28 -41.83
N ILE A 489 8.02 -16.85 -41.71
CA ILE A 489 8.69 -17.56 -42.80
C ILE A 489 8.18 -19.00 -42.84
N SER A 490 7.69 -19.44 -44.00
CA SER A 490 7.06 -20.74 -44.18
C SER A 490 8.06 -21.89 -44.26
N SER A 491 7.95 -22.89 -43.38
CA SER A 491 8.62 -24.20 -43.50
C SER A 491 7.67 -25.33 -43.10
N THR A 492 7.65 -26.43 -43.86
CA THR A 492 6.53 -27.39 -43.89
C THR A 492 6.73 -28.66 -43.07
N ASN A 493 5.64 -29.11 -42.43
CA ASN A 493 5.24 -30.51 -42.13
C ASN A 493 6.27 -31.52 -41.60
N THR A 494 6.01 -32.07 -40.40
CA THR A 494 5.82 -33.53 -40.19
C THR A 494 5.15 -33.83 -38.83
N THR A 495 4.69 -35.07 -38.61
CA THR A 495 3.75 -35.43 -37.54
C THR A 495 4.28 -36.46 -36.53
N LYS A 496 3.96 -36.27 -35.23
CA LYS A 496 3.63 -37.36 -34.28
C LYS A 496 2.93 -36.86 -33.01
N LYS A 497 2.43 -37.80 -32.20
CA LYS A 497 1.53 -37.61 -31.05
C LYS A 497 2.25 -37.30 -29.71
N LEU A 498 1.44 -36.75 -28.79
CA LEU A 498 1.58 -36.66 -27.32
C LEU A 498 2.41 -35.50 -26.71
N ASN A 499 1.81 -34.93 -25.66
CA ASN A 499 2.33 -34.07 -24.59
C ASN A 499 2.96 -32.71 -24.96
N ALA A 500 2.15 -31.66 -24.89
CA ALA A 500 2.60 -30.28 -24.61
C ALA A 500 1.45 -29.46 -23.98
N PRO A 501 1.69 -28.65 -22.93
CA PRO A 501 0.73 -27.63 -22.49
C PRO A 501 0.63 -26.56 -23.58
N ARG A 502 -0.59 -26.30 -24.10
CA ARG A 502 -0.80 -25.22 -25.07
C ARG A 502 -1.06 -23.90 -24.35
N SER A 503 -0.15 -22.94 -24.49
CA SER A 503 -0.41 -21.53 -24.23
C SER A 503 -1.32 -20.96 -25.33
N ASN A 504 -2.63 -21.07 -25.17
CA ASN A 504 -3.62 -20.55 -26.13
C ASN A 504 -3.73 -19.02 -26.04
N SER A 505 -2.75 -18.30 -26.60
CA SER A 505 -2.88 -16.87 -26.90
C SER A 505 -3.97 -16.62 -27.95
N GLY A 506 -4.55 -15.41 -27.92
CA GLY A 506 -5.68 -15.00 -28.75
C GLY A 506 -5.55 -15.19 -30.27
N GLY A 507 -6.71 -15.13 -30.94
CA GLY A 507 -6.88 -15.37 -32.38
C GLY A 507 -8.24 -14.88 -32.88
N THR A 508 -8.74 -15.44 -33.99
CA THR A 508 -10.03 -15.06 -34.60
C THR A 508 -11.06 -16.18 -34.54
N THR A 509 -12.32 -15.83 -34.23
CA THR A 509 -13.53 -16.63 -34.51
C THR A 509 -14.29 -16.04 -35.71
N ASP A 510 -15.46 -16.60 -36.02
CA ASP A 510 -16.40 -16.07 -37.01
C ASP A 510 -17.07 -14.74 -36.60
N ILE A 511 -16.99 -14.34 -35.33
CA ILE A 511 -17.58 -13.07 -34.82
C ILE A 511 -16.55 -11.99 -34.48
N GLY A 512 -15.25 -12.28 -34.50
CA GLY A 512 -14.20 -11.30 -34.20
C GLY A 512 -12.95 -11.91 -33.56
N ASN A 513 -12.19 -11.07 -32.84
CA ASN A 513 -11.01 -11.52 -32.09
C ASN A 513 -11.40 -12.10 -30.73
N TYR A 514 -10.64 -13.08 -30.24
CA TYR A 514 -10.70 -13.59 -28.87
C TYR A 514 -9.33 -13.41 -28.20
N VAL A 515 -9.33 -13.10 -26.90
CA VAL A 515 -8.09 -12.90 -26.10
C VAL A 515 -7.54 -14.20 -25.52
N TYR A 516 -8.40 -15.18 -25.26
CA TYR A 516 -8.02 -16.51 -24.74
C TYR A 516 -9.00 -17.59 -25.25
N LYS A 517 -8.54 -18.85 -25.32
CA LYS A 517 -9.39 -19.99 -25.69
C LYS A 517 -9.21 -21.17 -24.74
N PHE A 518 -10.30 -21.59 -24.12
CA PHE A 518 -10.43 -22.91 -23.52
C PHE A 518 -10.82 -23.92 -24.62
N THR A 519 -10.21 -25.10 -24.59
CA THR A 519 -10.49 -26.21 -25.51
C THR A 519 -11.01 -27.38 -24.70
N ASP A 520 -12.07 -28.03 -25.15
CA ASP A 520 -12.74 -29.12 -24.43
C ASP A 520 -13.19 -28.73 -23.01
N ALA A 521 -13.69 -27.51 -22.83
CA ALA A 521 -14.26 -27.03 -21.58
C ALA A 521 -15.66 -27.62 -21.38
N ILE A 522 -15.98 -28.09 -20.17
CA ILE A 522 -17.28 -28.71 -19.89
C ILE A 522 -18.32 -27.65 -19.60
N ILE A 523 -19.41 -27.71 -20.39
CA ILE A 523 -20.58 -26.86 -20.19
C ILE A 523 -21.71 -27.65 -19.54
N THR A 524 -22.43 -26.99 -18.63
CA THR A 524 -23.73 -27.43 -18.09
C THR A 524 -24.76 -26.29 -18.16
N SER A 525 -26.00 -26.57 -17.79
CA SER A 525 -27.07 -25.57 -17.67
C SER A 525 -27.75 -25.64 -16.31
N TYR A 526 -28.10 -24.48 -15.77
CA TYR A 526 -28.91 -24.35 -14.56
C TYR A 526 -30.09 -23.41 -14.78
N ASP A 527 -31.23 -23.75 -14.19
CA ASP A 527 -32.42 -22.90 -14.17
C ASP A 527 -32.33 -21.85 -13.04
N HIS A 528 -33.27 -20.89 -13.05
CA HIS A 528 -33.33 -19.79 -12.10
C HIS A 528 -33.45 -20.23 -10.62
N SER A 529 -33.85 -21.47 -10.34
CA SER A 529 -33.94 -22.04 -8.99
C SER A 529 -32.57 -22.38 -8.38
N GLY A 530 -31.51 -22.44 -9.20
CA GLY A 530 -30.16 -22.86 -8.78
C GLY A 530 -29.28 -21.77 -8.14
N CYS A 531 -29.70 -20.51 -8.14
CA CYS A 531 -28.86 -19.36 -7.78
C CYS A 531 -28.33 -19.43 -6.32
N GLY A 532 -27.00 -19.51 -6.15
CA GLY A 532 -26.37 -19.95 -4.90
C GLY A 532 -25.57 -18.90 -4.13
N ALA A 533 -26.19 -18.29 -3.11
CA ALA A 533 -25.57 -17.67 -1.92
C ALA A 533 -24.49 -16.55 -2.08
N ALA A 534 -24.00 -16.24 -3.27
CA ALA A 534 -22.97 -15.23 -3.50
C ALA A 534 -23.54 -13.81 -3.75
N GLY A 535 -23.96 -13.13 -2.69
CA GLY A 535 -24.06 -11.66 -2.63
C GLY A 535 -24.93 -10.93 -3.68
N GLU A 536 -26.23 -10.80 -3.39
CA GLU A 536 -27.17 -9.79 -3.92
C GLU A 536 -27.00 -9.30 -5.39
N ASN A 537 -27.79 -9.90 -6.30
CA ASN A 537 -28.25 -9.32 -7.57
C ASN A 537 -27.21 -9.00 -8.66
N TYR A 538 -26.57 -10.03 -9.23
CA TYR A 538 -25.92 -9.94 -10.56
C TYR A 538 -26.59 -10.86 -11.60
N TYR A 539 -27.71 -10.38 -12.15
CA TYR A 539 -28.30 -10.82 -13.42
C TYR A 539 -28.66 -12.32 -13.57
N CYS A 540 -29.59 -12.83 -12.78
CA CYS A 540 -30.20 -14.16 -13.03
C CYS A 540 -31.63 -13.98 -13.57
N ASP A 541 -31.86 -14.14 -14.88
CA ASP A 541 -33.18 -13.94 -15.52
C ASP A 541 -33.64 -15.12 -16.42
N GLY A 542 -32.83 -16.17 -16.56
CA GLY A 542 -33.12 -17.32 -17.42
C GLY A 542 -33.03 -17.03 -18.92
N SER A 543 -32.49 -15.86 -19.33
CA SER A 543 -32.46 -15.44 -20.75
C SER A 543 -31.39 -16.10 -21.61
N GLY A 544 -30.59 -17.02 -21.06
CA GLY A 544 -29.52 -17.70 -21.79
C GLY A 544 -28.34 -16.78 -22.15
N LYS A 545 -28.16 -15.65 -21.46
CA LYS A 545 -27.07 -14.67 -21.73
C LYS A 545 -26.00 -14.62 -20.65
N ILE A 546 -26.26 -15.27 -19.52
CA ILE A 546 -25.40 -15.25 -18.34
C ILE A 546 -24.83 -16.63 -18.12
N VAL A 547 -23.55 -16.65 -17.75
CA VAL A 547 -22.79 -17.85 -17.43
C VAL A 547 -22.20 -17.69 -16.04
N ALA A 548 -22.12 -18.80 -15.32
CA ALA A 548 -21.47 -18.91 -14.04
C ALA A 548 -20.12 -19.62 -14.24
N ALA A 549 -19.03 -19.03 -13.74
CA ALA A 549 -17.67 -19.53 -14.00
C ALA A 549 -16.71 -19.19 -12.84
N HIS A 550 -15.93 -20.17 -12.39
CA HIS A 550 -14.92 -19.99 -11.35
C HIS A 550 -13.64 -19.33 -11.90
N ASN A 551 -12.83 -18.69 -11.04
CA ASN A 551 -11.56 -18.03 -11.40
C ASN A 551 -11.66 -16.94 -12.50
N MET A 552 -12.86 -16.40 -12.78
CA MET A 552 -13.08 -15.36 -13.77
C MET A 552 -13.77 -14.13 -13.16
N ARG A 553 -13.48 -12.93 -13.67
CA ARG A 553 -14.15 -11.69 -13.24
C ARG A 553 -15.58 -11.57 -13.76
N ALA A 554 -16.47 -11.04 -12.92
CA ALA A 554 -17.79 -10.55 -13.35
C ALA A 554 -17.64 -9.57 -14.53
N GLY A 555 -18.55 -9.68 -15.51
CA GLY A 555 -18.47 -8.91 -16.76
C GLY A 555 -17.56 -9.51 -17.83
N THR A 556 -16.88 -10.63 -17.59
CA THR A 556 -16.09 -11.30 -18.63
C THR A 556 -17.00 -11.85 -19.72
N VAL A 557 -16.75 -11.45 -20.96
CA VAL A 557 -17.55 -11.84 -22.13
C VAL A 557 -16.89 -13.02 -22.82
N ILE A 558 -17.64 -14.10 -22.97
CA ILE A 558 -17.23 -15.32 -23.66
C ILE A 558 -18.14 -15.59 -24.86
N TYR A 559 -17.64 -16.42 -25.78
CA TYR A 559 -18.33 -16.86 -26.98
C TYR A 559 -18.17 -18.37 -27.14
N ILE A 560 -19.28 -19.03 -27.46
CA ILE A 560 -19.43 -20.48 -27.57
C ILE A 560 -20.23 -20.74 -28.85
N PRO A 561 -19.57 -21.04 -29.99
CA PRO A 561 -20.22 -21.10 -31.30
C PRO A 561 -21.40 -22.07 -31.36
N ASP A 562 -21.26 -23.21 -30.69
CA ASP A 562 -22.23 -24.30 -30.69
C ASP A 562 -23.55 -23.90 -30.03
N LEU A 563 -23.49 -23.05 -28.99
CA LEU A 563 -24.66 -22.65 -28.19
C LEU A 563 -25.40 -21.43 -28.77
N LYS A 564 -25.20 -21.11 -30.06
CA LYS A 564 -26.00 -20.10 -30.77
C LYS A 564 -27.51 -20.37 -30.74
N TYR A 565 -27.94 -21.62 -30.59
CA TYR A 565 -29.37 -21.95 -30.44
C TYR A 565 -29.98 -21.48 -29.11
N ILE A 566 -29.16 -21.23 -28.07
CA ILE A 566 -29.64 -20.76 -26.76
C ILE A 566 -30.05 -19.28 -26.80
N ASN A 567 -29.27 -18.42 -27.46
CA ASN A 567 -29.49 -16.96 -27.41
C ASN A 567 -29.31 -16.21 -28.75
N SER A 568 -29.29 -16.92 -29.89
CA SER A 568 -28.97 -16.47 -31.26
C SER A 568 -27.53 -15.99 -31.52
N THR A 569 -26.78 -15.58 -30.50
CA THR A 569 -25.42 -15.02 -30.66
C THR A 569 -24.31 -15.99 -30.27
N GLY A 570 -24.57 -16.90 -29.32
CA GLY A 570 -23.56 -17.73 -28.67
C GLY A 570 -22.65 -16.95 -27.70
N ILE A 571 -22.97 -15.68 -27.41
CA ILE A 571 -22.21 -14.81 -26.51
C ILE A 571 -22.83 -14.87 -25.11
N PHE A 572 -22.01 -14.99 -24.07
CA PHE A 572 -22.43 -15.05 -22.67
C PHE A 572 -21.54 -14.14 -21.81
N THR A 573 -22.07 -13.63 -20.69
CA THR A 573 -21.32 -12.79 -19.75
C THR A 573 -21.23 -13.48 -18.39
N VAL A 574 -20.03 -13.53 -17.79
CA VAL A 574 -19.82 -14.06 -16.44
C VAL A 574 -20.54 -13.16 -15.43
N GLY A 575 -21.59 -13.70 -14.81
CA GLY A 575 -22.42 -12.99 -13.82
C GLY A 575 -22.48 -13.66 -12.45
N ASP A 576 -22.18 -14.96 -12.38
CA ASP A 576 -22.43 -15.81 -11.20
C ASP A 576 -21.26 -16.78 -10.92
N THR A 577 -21.26 -17.44 -9.77
CA THR A 577 -20.37 -18.55 -9.42
C THR A 577 -21.12 -19.87 -9.61
N GLY A 578 -20.59 -20.75 -10.47
CA GLY A 578 -21.34 -21.93 -10.94
C GLY A 578 -21.48 -23.07 -9.95
N GLY A 579 -22.21 -24.11 -10.38
CA GLY A 579 -22.23 -25.40 -9.68
C GLY A 579 -20.80 -25.96 -9.49
N PRO A 580 -20.52 -26.62 -8.36
CA PRO A 580 -19.16 -26.94 -7.95
C PRO A 580 -18.38 -27.75 -9.00
N PHE A 581 -17.32 -27.13 -9.53
CA PHE A 581 -16.32 -27.68 -10.45
C PHE A 581 -16.78 -27.92 -11.90
N PHE A 582 -17.65 -27.06 -12.43
CA PHE A 582 -17.81 -26.89 -13.88
C PHE A 582 -16.97 -25.72 -14.39
N ASP A 583 -16.59 -25.79 -15.67
CA ASP A 583 -15.82 -24.72 -16.32
C ASP A 583 -16.76 -23.55 -16.68
N PHE A 584 -17.95 -23.85 -17.22
CA PHE A 584 -19.00 -22.88 -17.55
C PHE A 584 -20.40 -23.47 -17.32
N ASP A 585 -21.23 -22.80 -16.51
CA ASP A 585 -22.62 -23.20 -16.25
C ASP A 585 -23.57 -22.14 -16.80
N ILE A 586 -24.46 -22.49 -17.75
CA ILE A 586 -25.28 -21.52 -18.49
C ILE A 586 -26.62 -21.30 -17.77
N ASN A 587 -27.00 -20.04 -17.52
CA ASN A 587 -28.30 -19.71 -16.93
C ASN A 587 -29.41 -19.76 -18.00
N THR A 588 -30.07 -20.91 -18.14
CA THR A 588 -31.04 -21.19 -19.22
C THR A 588 -32.06 -22.26 -18.81
N ASN A 589 -33.28 -22.14 -19.33
CA ASN A 589 -34.36 -23.12 -19.16
C ASN A 589 -34.34 -24.22 -20.26
N GLN A 590 -33.31 -24.24 -21.12
CA GLN A 590 -33.05 -25.28 -22.12
C GLN A 590 -31.87 -26.13 -21.68
N ASP A 591 -31.97 -27.45 -21.74
CA ASP A 591 -30.82 -28.33 -21.55
C ASP A 591 -29.77 -28.07 -22.65
N VAL A 592 -28.49 -28.06 -22.27
CA VAL A 592 -27.35 -27.81 -23.18
C VAL A 592 -26.58 -29.09 -23.52
N ASP A 593 -27.03 -30.26 -23.06
CA ASP A 593 -26.37 -31.57 -23.25
C ASP A 593 -24.90 -31.58 -22.79
N LYS A 594 -24.68 -31.89 -21.51
CA LYS A 594 -23.36 -31.81 -20.84
C LYS A 594 -22.22 -32.44 -21.66
N GLY A 595 -21.40 -31.59 -22.26
CA GLY A 595 -20.32 -31.99 -23.17
C GLY A 595 -19.12 -31.02 -23.19
N PRO A 596 -18.04 -31.40 -23.89
CA PRO A 596 -16.87 -30.56 -24.11
C PRO A 596 -17.09 -29.59 -25.28
N HIS A 597 -16.79 -28.31 -25.08
CA HIS A 597 -16.90 -27.26 -26.09
C HIS A 597 -15.65 -26.39 -26.17
N ASP A 598 -15.48 -25.72 -27.31
CA ASP A 598 -14.52 -24.64 -27.48
C ASP A 598 -15.10 -23.32 -26.96
N VAL A 599 -14.50 -22.74 -25.92
CA VAL A 599 -14.95 -21.47 -25.33
C VAL A 599 -13.91 -20.38 -25.53
N TYR A 600 -14.34 -19.30 -26.18
CA TYR A 600 -13.50 -18.19 -26.62
C TYR A 600 -13.79 -16.95 -25.75
N VAL A 601 -12.82 -16.49 -24.97
CA VAL A 601 -12.97 -15.23 -24.22
C VAL A 601 -12.80 -14.06 -25.18
N LEU A 602 -13.83 -13.23 -25.33
CA LEU A 602 -13.78 -12.03 -26.17
C LEU A 602 -13.11 -10.86 -25.42
N SER A 603 -13.52 -10.64 -24.17
CA SER A 603 -12.97 -9.58 -23.32
C SER A 603 -13.08 -9.92 -21.83
N TRP A 604 -12.04 -9.64 -21.07
CA TRP A 604 -12.04 -9.76 -19.61
C TRP A 604 -12.93 -8.69 -18.95
N GLY A 605 -13.67 -9.09 -17.92
CA GLY A 605 -14.48 -8.19 -17.10
C GLY A 605 -13.64 -7.41 -16.09
N ASP A 606 -14.16 -6.26 -15.65
CA ASP A 606 -13.56 -5.38 -14.65
C ASP A 606 -14.11 -5.60 -13.22
N GLY A 607 -15.20 -6.35 -13.09
CA GLY A 607 -15.87 -6.62 -11.82
C GLY A 607 -15.11 -7.53 -10.84
N PRO A 608 -15.75 -7.92 -9.72
CA PRO A 608 -15.16 -8.82 -8.73
C PRO A 608 -14.80 -10.18 -9.34
N MET A 609 -13.81 -10.85 -8.74
CA MET A 609 -13.40 -12.20 -9.12
C MET A 609 -14.39 -13.22 -8.54
N MET A 610 -14.90 -14.13 -9.37
CA MET A 610 -15.75 -15.24 -8.92
C MET A 610 -14.98 -16.24 -8.05
N GLN A 611 -15.70 -17.04 -7.27
CA GLN A 611 -15.11 -17.98 -6.32
C GLN A 611 -14.08 -18.90 -7.01
N SER A 612 -12.92 -19.10 -6.38
CA SER A 612 -11.91 -19.99 -6.93
C SER A 612 -12.26 -21.47 -6.76
N PHE A 613 -11.76 -22.31 -7.66
CA PHE A 613 -11.95 -23.77 -7.57
C PHE A 613 -11.38 -24.36 -6.25
N ASP A 614 -10.32 -23.76 -5.69
CA ASP A 614 -9.81 -24.16 -4.36
C ASP A 614 -10.74 -23.74 -3.22
N ALA A 615 -11.39 -22.56 -3.29
CA ALA A 615 -12.38 -22.16 -2.30
C ALA A 615 -13.63 -23.06 -2.37
N ALA A 616 -14.14 -23.35 -3.57
CA ALA A 616 -15.22 -24.32 -3.81
C ALA A 616 -14.87 -25.72 -3.24
N LYS A 617 -13.62 -26.15 -3.39
CA LYS A 617 -13.09 -27.43 -2.87
C LYS A 617 -13.06 -27.46 -1.35
N GLN A 618 -12.57 -26.41 -0.69
CA GLN A 618 -12.64 -26.32 0.78
C GLN A 618 -14.08 -26.26 1.30
N GLU A 619 -14.99 -25.64 0.56
CA GLU A 619 -16.41 -25.58 0.88
C GLU A 619 -17.10 -26.95 0.76
N GLN A 620 -16.92 -27.68 -0.35
CA GLN A 620 -17.48 -29.03 -0.51
C GLN A 620 -16.84 -30.05 0.46
N ILE A 621 -15.60 -29.83 0.91
CA ILE A 621 -14.99 -30.57 2.02
C ILE A 621 -15.70 -30.22 3.35
N ARG A 622 -15.92 -28.93 3.65
CA ARG A 622 -16.61 -28.47 4.86
C ARG A 622 -18.04 -28.99 4.97
N TYR A 623 -18.77 -29.09 3.85
CA TYR A 623 -20.11 -29.66 3.80
C TYR A 623 -20.13 -31.21 3.74
N GLY A 624 -18.98 -31.88 3.77
CA GLY A 624 -18.88 -33.35 3.69
C GLY A 624 -19.23 -33.96 2.33
N GLN A 625 -19.58 -33.13 1.34
CA GLN A 625 -20.03 -33.58 0.02
C GLN A 625 -18.87 -33.93 -0.93
N TRP A 626 -17.63 -33.57 -0.59
CA TRP A 626 -16.43 -33.73 -1.44
C TRP A 626 -16.32 -35.06 -2.17
N ASN A 627 -16.67 -36.19 -1.54
CA ASN A 627 -16.60 -37.51 -2.17
C ASN A 627 -17.49 -37.66 -3.42
N ARG A 628 -18.58 -36.88 -3.53
CA ARG A 628 -19.44 -36.80 -4.73
C ARG A 628 -18.74 -36.09 -5.89
N PHE A 629 -17.92 -35.09 -5.57
CA PHE A 629 -17.35 -34.16 -6.55
C PHE A 629 -15.90 -34.47 -6.93
N LYS A 630 -15.15 -35.16 -6.07
CA LYS A 630 -13.72 -35.51 -6.24
C LYS A 630 -13.39 -36.11 -7.61
N SER A 631 -14.26 -36.98 -8.14
CA SER A 631 -14.06 -37.60 -9.46
C SER A 631 -14.13 -36.57 -10.61
N MET A 632 -15.08 -35.63 -10.55
CA MET A 632 -15.17 -34.56 -11.54
C MET A 632 -14.03 -33.56 -11.38
N TYR A 633 -13.64 -33.22 -10.15
CA TYR A 633 -12.51 -32.33 -9.89
C TYR A 633 -11.21 -32.86 -10.48
N GLU A 634 -10.81 -34.11 -10.20
CA GLU A 634 -9.54 -34.65 -10.71
C GLU A 634 -9.53 -34.81 -12.25
N ASN A 635 -10.69 -34.88 -12.91
CA ASN A 635 -10.80 -34.88 -14.38
C ASN A 635 -10.50 -33.50 -14.99
N TYR A 636 -10.98 -32.41 -14.38
CA TYR A 636 -10.87 -31.04 -14.94
C TYR A 636 -9.76 -30.19 -14.30
N LYS A 637 -9.13 -30.71 -13.24
CA LYS A 637 -7.99 -30.17 -12.49
C LYS A 637 -6.95 -29.42 -13.33
N PHE A 638 -6.62 -29.93 -14.51
CA PHE A 638 -5.65 -29.28 -15.39
C PHE A 638 -6.11 -27.91 -15.91
N GLN A 639 -7.40 -27.76 -16.23
CA GLN A 639 -7.97 -26.46 -16.61
C GLN A 639 -8.16 -25.58 -15.37
N THR A 640 -8.63 -26.17 -14.26
CA THR A 640 -9.06 -25.42 -13.07
C THR A 640 -7.92 -24.94 -12.14
N GLU A 641 -6.81 -25.68 -12.02
CA GLU A 641 -5.64 -25.29 -11.21
C GLU A 641 -4.63 -24.42 -11.99
N ASN A 642 -4.60 -24.47 -13.33
CA ASN A 642 -3.60 -23.75 -14.14
C ASN A 642 -4.14 -22.49 -14.84
N PHE A 643 -5.46 -22.34 -15.01
CA PHE A 643 -6.01 -21.10 -15.56
C PHE A 643 -5.89 -19.96 -14.54
N THR A 644 -5.09 -18.96 -14.91
CA THR A 644 -5.01 -17.67 -14.23
C THR A 644 -5.41 -16.57 -15.21
N GLN A 645 -6.47 -15.82 -14.86
CA GLN A 645 -6.84 -14.62 -15.60
C GLN A 645 -5.74 -13.55 -15.44
N PRO A 646 -5.31 -12.86 -16.52
CA PRO A 646 -4.38 -11.74 -16.44
C PRO A 646 -4.99 -10.48 -15.81
#